data_AF-A0A8I2YDG4-F1
#
_entry.id   AF-A0A8I2YDG4-F1
#
_cell.length_a   1.000
_cell.length_b   1.000
_cell.length_c   1.000
_cell.angle_alpha   90.00
_cell.angle_beta   90.00
_cell.angle_gamma   90.00
#
_symmetry.space_group_name_H-M   'P 1'
#
loop_
_entity.id
_entity.type
_entity.pdbx_description
1 polymer ?
#
loop_
_entity_poly.entity_id
_entity_poly.type
_entity_poly.pdbx_seq_one_letter_code
_entity_poly.pdbx_strand_id
1 'polypeptide(L)'
;MTQAYVFKLDLNKRQKQWQARHADLEFDPMGRMLFIGTYGQEEIWLAMVPRWFNEDDLLDDGNPPVDMAHPDRTGPNATTITEQQYCQVVVFFATQLKHLGFRDIILRDDFPSPLGISNIRDSTNILGSTRTDRIVHEMRRRDVEALHEAIEENWDRWVYTATTSGVDGWDGCTFLKENVPMGISVRYGQNQPVCGHDEDVRMEEAHHWQRLHKYTHMRMMTFALATHIQSVPVREWQDIPIYELIERHGQEMYNSPNVNEREQVHIQAYPLLEESGREKNIYNQEGVRIPRRHAIVDEDATMNGMLFNLRTIHQLFRRDDEDIVEDSNGDEPLTPHYLYPMAGLKTIGHFQALGLMTPFITQLQRLNTNIRDLYHDGDEDEIEADLLTGYRPLIEAVASQGYNMLSHRVRTAGRYHDVQRGLITAALGGTYPSTVSNSNLAKEFHRECSNSYLSIHTMRRSPVHISTRLPGSKTYIEYHSDASLNASEMADIWSNGQVLEELKRHLVIFRPKMLPSVFEWTTFGLTSALRIIWDKYKNRPAEESGISPYWVELTAALERSLNYMHTGNAKVLTRGLMDPLWLSLSLVNDGLPCLSPVISLPRTSLSQLDIRFVDWPVRKGEPMVASKKSHMFNYGLDHFQSYHGSFLIKHALLNVPEEFHASLPITSRLILFAFHKAFKIYITDIVVMVGNVVGDELNVSLCDDDPVIQAQAKERRTALALWKKQDHPLAYANNAHRQLIRTIHANNDNLGQGLPAAAMGQKSLTWFADQIIQSATQKGARILPPFWKHGRALSIFKVVINEAQRLLGSTLDDPATRSSICSFLSKAALLSKVSNIPWSPDPTGIAGRPMTIVTHSVWINLGQSMGSDCVAQRDHQSDDLDRATQNAIMNDTQAEWSLLSISLQDIHTIWNKQTLPEEWTQLDSMTWPNTADGTYVQQTYNWVRDNYDGSIPLHKLALVMSIIFSKVLPNPIPQISCDLYLGCLLRRAVAKG
;
A
#
# COMPACT_ATOMS: atom_id res chain seq x y z
N MET A 1 3.18 -31.07 -34.10
CA MET A 1 2.90 -29.77 -34.74
C MET A 1 3.81 -28.73 -34.10
N THR A 2 4.96 -28.44 -34.70
CA THR A 2 5.85 -27.36 -34.26
C THR A 2 5.15 -26.03 -34.52
N GLN A 3 4.84 -25.27 -33.47
CA GLN A 3 4.35 -23.90 -33.64
C GLN A 3 5.41 -23.08 -34.38
N ALA A 4 5.01 -22.43 -35.47
CA ALA A 4 5.89 -21.50 -36.18
C ALA A 4 6.27 -20.35 -35.23
N TYR A 5 7.54 -19.95 -35.23
CA TYR A 5 8.02 -18.81 -34.44
C TYR A 5 7.28 -17.53 -34.86
N VAL A 6 6.56 -16.91 -33.92
CA VAL A 6 5.87 -15.63 -34.12
C VAL A 6 6.07 -14.75 -32.89
N PHE A 7 6.85 -13.67 -33.04
CA PHE A 7 6.96 -12.60 -32.06
C PHE A 7 5.88 -11.56 -32.32
N LYS A 8 5.17 -11.15 -31.27
CA LYS A 8 4.12 -10.12 -31.32
C LYS A 8 4.65 -8.82 -30.74
N LEU A 9 5.14 -7.93 -31.61
CA LEU A 9 5.59 -6.59 -31.23
C LEU A 9 4.38 -5.72 -30.90
N ASP A 10 4.27 -5.28 -29.64
CA ASP A 10 3.18 -4.47 -29.09
C ASP A 10 3.75 -3.28 -28.31
N LEU A 11 3.85 -2.15 -28.99
CA LEU A 11 4.34 -0.89 -28.42
C LEU A 11 3.23 -0.07 -27.74
N ASN A 12 1.97 -0.54 -27.67
CA ASN A 12 0.85 0.22 -27.10
C ASN A 12 0.80 0.19 -25.56
N LYS A 13 1.66 -0.60 -24.90
CA LYS A 13 1.63 -0.85 -23.45
C LYS A 13 2.73 -0.10 -22.67
N ARG A 14 3.03 1.16 -23.03
CA ARG A 14 4.05 2.01 -22.38
C ARG A 14 3.97 2.05 -20.84
N GLN A 15 2.77 2.12 -20.27
CA GLN A 15 2.59 2.26 -18.82
C GLN A 15 2.77 0.95 -18.03
N LYS A 16 3.09 -0.16 -18.70
CA LYS A 16 3.31 -1.44 -18.04
C LYS A 16 4.61 -1.38 -17.24
N GLN A 17 4.52 -1.51 -15.92
CA GLN A 17 5.69 -1.54 -15.05
C GLN A 17 6.37 -2.90 -15.05
N TRP A 18 7.70 -2.89 -15.03
CA TRP A 18 8.53 -4.08 -14.84
C TRP A 18 8.40 -4.56 -13.40
N GLN A 19 8.11 -5.85 -13.22
CA GLN A 19 7.88 -6.46 -11.90
C GLN A 19 8.47 -7.88 -11.86
N ALA A 20 9.77 -8.02 -12.10
CA ALA A 20 10.45 -9.29 -11.89
C ALA A 20 10.85 -9.43 -10.41
N ARG A 21 10.45 -10.54 -9.78
CA ARG A 21 10.90 -10.89 -8.42
C ARG A 21 12.17 -11.72 -8.55
N HIS A 22 13.23 -11.35 -7.84
CA HIS A 22 14.53 -12.04 -7.83
C HIS A 22 15.31 -11.98 -9.15
N ALA A 23 14.94 -11.10 -10.10
CA ALA A 23 15.82 -10.79 -11.22
C ALA A 23 16.89 -9.82 -10.70
N ASP A 24 18.13 -10.29 -10.64
CA ASP A 24 19.26 -9.38 -10.64
C ASP A 24 19.42 -8.87 -12.06
N LEU A 25 19.63 -7.57 -12.22
CA LEU A 25 19.88 -6.97 -13.52
C LEU A 25 21.25 -6.31 -13.55
N GLU A 26 21.96 -6.20 -12.42
CA GLU A 26 23.24 -5.50 -12.27
C GLU A 26 23.21 -4.00 -12.68
N PHE A 27 22.07 -3.49 -13.11
CA PHE A 27 21.78 -2.07 -13.33
C PHE A 27 20.42 -1.69 -12.72
N ASP A 28 20.23 -0.40 -12.43
CA ASP A 28 18.95 0.09 -11.91
C ASP A 28 17.89 0.19 -13.03
N PRO A 29 16.77 -0.58 -12.97
CA PRO A 29 15.72 -0.54 -13.99
C PRO A 29 14.82 0.69 -13.90
N MET A 30 14.98 1.59 -12.92
CA MET A 30 14.14 2.78 -12.79
C MET A 30 14.25 3.70 -14.02
N GLY A 31 13.10 4.06 -14.60
CA GLY A 31 13.05 4.92 -15.78
C GLY A 31 13.69 4.36 -17.05
N ARG A 32 14.01 3.06 -17.13
CA ARG A 32 14.78 2.45 -18.23
C ARG A 32 14.08 1.29 -18.96
N MET A 33 12.90 0.89 -18.52
CA MET A 33 12.20 -0.30 -19.04
C MET A 33 11.07 0.06 -19.99
N LEU A 34 10.97 -0.68 -21.10
CA LEU A 34 9.85 -0.63 -22.04
C LEU A 34 9.36 -2.04 -22.40
N PHE A 35 8.08 -2.32 -22.21
CA PHE A 35 7.49 -3.55 -22.74
C PHE A 35 7.33 -3.44 -24.25
N ILE A 36 7.90 -4.38 -25.01
CA ILE A 36 7.86 -4.35 -26.48
C ILE A 36 7.04 -5.48 -27.10
N GLY A 37 6.65 -6.52 -26.36
CA GLY A 37 5.81 -7.56 -26.94
C GLY A 37 5.81 -8.91 -26.22
N THR A 38 5.36 -9.93 -26.93
CA THR A 38 5.34 -11.32 -26.43
C THR A 38 5.77 -12.32 -27.49
N TYR A 39 6.52 -13.34 -27.08
CA TYR A 39 6.78 -14.55 -27.87
C TYR A 39 6.19 -15.75 -27.13
N GLY A 40 5.15 -16.38 -27.68
CA GLY A 40 4.43 -17.45 -26.98
C GLY A 40 3.86 -16.98 -25.62
N GLN A 41 4.45 -17.44 -24.51
CA GLN A 41 4.11 -17.03 -23.14
C GLN A 41 5.15 -16.09 -22.51
N GLU A 42 6.21 -15.76 -23.23
CA GLU A 42 7.30 -14.92 -22.77
C GLU A 42 6.96 -13.45 -23.00
N GLU A 43 7.20 -12.63 -21.99
CA GLU A 43 7.14 -11.18 -22.09
C GLU A 43 8.50 -10.66 -22.51
N ILE A 44 8.54 -9.90 -23.60
CA ILE A 44 9.78 -9.31 -24.11
C ILE A 44 9.79 -7.82 -23.79
N TRP A 45 10.89 -7.40 -23.18
CA TRP A 45 11.14 -6.04 -22.75
C TRP A 45 12.40 -5.51 -23.42
N LEU A 46 12.44 -4.20 -23.62
CA LEU A 46 13.62 -3.45 -24.00
C LEU A 46 14.08 -2.67 -22.77
N ALA A 47 15.30 -2.93 -22.34
CA ALA A 47 15.98 -2.15 -21.31
C ALA A 47 16.94 -1.18 -21.99
N MET A 48 16.90 0.08 -21.57
CA MET A 48 17.88 1.10 -21.96
C MET A 48 19.00 1.08 -20.91
N VAL A 49 20.03 0.28 -21.16
CA VAL A 49 21.08 -0.04 -20.18
C VAL A 49 22.22 0.96 -20.31
N PRO A 50 22.83 1.46 -19.21
CA PRO A 50 23.96 2.38 -19.31
C PRO A 50 25.13 1.83 -20.13
N ARG A 51 25.83 2.67 -20.88
CA ARG A 51 26.95 2.24 -21.75
C ARG A 51 28.09 1.55 -21.02
N TRP A 52 28.43 2.01 -19.81
CA TRP A 52 29.45 1.39 -18.96
C TRP A 52 29.15 -0.08 -18.67
N PHE A 53 27.87 -0.48 -18.76
CA PHE A 53 27.50 -1.88 -18.58
C PHE A 53 28.13 -2.75 -19.68
N ASN A 54 28.25 -2.26 -20.92
CA ASN A 54 28.81 -3.02 -22.05
C ASN A 54 30.34 -2.90 -22.21
N GLU A 55 31.03 -2.18 -21.33
CA GLU A 55 32.48 -2.03 -21.38
C GLU A 55 33.12 -3.09 -20.46
N ASP A 56 33.72 -4.13 -21.07
CA ASP A 56 34.31 -5.27 -20.34
C ASP A 56 35.45 -4.85 -19.37
N ASP A 57 36.08 -3.67 -19.58
CA ASP A 57 37.26 -3.19 -18.85
C ASP A 57 36.99 -2.58 -17.45
N LEU A 58 35.73 -2.39 -17.04
CA LEU A 58 35.39 -1.77 -15.74
C LEU A 58 35.14 -2.78 -14.60
N LEU A 59 35.23 -4.08 -14.88
CA LEU A 59 35.06 -5.15 -13.89
C LEU A 59 36.35 -5.53 -13.15
N ASP A 60 37.53 -5.11 -13.65
CA ASP A 60 38.84 -5.38 -13.01
C ASP A 60 39.03 -4.63 -11.69
N ASP A 61 38.35 -3.50 -11.49
CA ASP A 61 38.45 -2.66 -10.29
C ASP A 61 37.29 -2.86 -9.30
N GLY A 62 36.63 -4.03 -9.29
CA GLY A 62 35.85 -4.56 -8.15
C GLY A 62 34.71 -3.71 -7.56
N ASN A 63 34.36 -2.56 -8.14
CA ASN A 63 33.28 -1.71 -7.70
C ASN A 63 32.66 -1.00 -8.90
N PRO A 64 31.33 -1.13 -9.14
CA PRO A 64 30.65 -0.20 -10.02
C PRO A 64 30.91 1.22 -9.50
N PRO A 65 31.14 2.23 -10.37
CA PRO A 65 31.45 3.57 -9.91
C PRO A 65 30.41 4.03 -8.90
N VAL A 66 30.86 4.22 -7.65
CA VAL A 66 30.06 4.44 -6.44
C VAL A 66 29.23 5.74 -6.49
N ASP A 67 29.33 6.52 -7.57
CA ASP A 67 28.86 7.91 -7.63
C ASP A 67 27.93 8.23 -8.82
N MET A 68 27.14 7.25 -9.29
CA MET A 68 26.02 7.52 -10.23
C MET A 68 24.64 7.25 -9.62
N ALA A 69 24.49 7.51 -8.33
CA ALA A 69 23.20 7.92 -7.78
C ALA A 69 22.86 9.30 -8.34
N HIS A 70 22.23 9.34 -9.53
CA HIS A 70 21.81 10.58 -10.18
C HIS A 70 21.08 11.51 -9.17
N PRO A 71 21.43 12.82 -9.11
CA PRO A 71 20.93 13.73 -8.06
C PRO A 71 19.43 14.08 -8.16
N ASP A 72 18.75 13.76 -9.28
CA ASP A 72 17.34 14.10 -9.48
C ASP A 72 16.39 13.01 -8.97
N ARG A 73 16.46 12.75 -7.65
CA ARG A 73 15.56 11.84 -6.93
C ARG A 73 14.22 12.51 -6.58
N THR A 74 13.47 12.98 -7.58
CA THR A 74 12.15 13.61 -7.39
C THR A 74 11.07 13.15 -8.39
N GLY A 75 11.15 11.90 -8.87
CA GLY A 75 10.10 11.24 -9.67
C GLY A 75 9.47 10.02 -8.98
N PRO A 76 8.21 9.66 -9.29
CA PRO A 76 7.56 8.47 -8.71
C PRO A 76 8.33 7.21 -9.08
N ASN A 77 8.53 6.29 -8.11
CA ASN A 77 9.22 4.99 -8.20
C ASN A 77 8.71 4.07 -9.35
N ALA A 78 8.88 4.43 -10.61
CA ALA A 78 8.38 3.73 -11.78
C ALA A 78 9.55 3.29 -12.68
N THR A 79 9.56 2.02 -13.06
CA THR A 79 10.57 1.45 -13.97
C THR A 79 10.41 1.89 -15.42
N THR A 80 9.27 2.49 -15.76
CA THR A 80 8.91 2.84 -17.13
C THR A 80 9.65 4.09 -17.60
N ILE A 81 10.15 4.06 -18.84
CA ILE A 81 10.65 5.26 -19.52
C ILE A 81 9.56 6.37 -19.62
N THR A 82 10.00 7.62 -19.68
CA THR A 82 9.11 8.79 -19.81
C THR A 82 8.39 8.84 -21.16
N GLU A 83 7.44 9.77 -21.34
CA GLU A 83 6.73 9.91 -22.62
C GLU A 83 7.66 10.25 -23.77
N GLN A 84 8.54 11.21 -23.53
CA GLN A 84 9.49 11.69 -24.52
C GLN A 84 10.45 10.58 -24.94
N GLN A 85 11.04 9.87 -23.97
CA GLN A 85 11.93 8.73 -24.22
C GLN A 85 11.22 7.60 -24.97
N TYR A 86 9.96 7.31 -24.62
CA TYR A 86 9.16 6.33 -25.35
C TYR A 86 8.96 6.72 -26.81
N CYS A 87 8.60 7.99 -27.08
CA CYS A 87 8.43 8.47 -28.44
C CYS A 87 9.72 8.34 -29.26
N GLN A 88 10.87 8.65 -28.66
CA GLN A 88 12.18 8.49 -29.30
C GLN A 88 12.47 7.04 -29.69
N VAL A 89 12.28 6.09 -28.76
CA VAL A 89 12.49 4.66 -29.00
C VAL A 89 11.51 4.11 -30.06
N VAL A 90 10.25 4.56 -30.06
CA VAL A 90 9.26 4.15 -31.07
C VAL A 90 9.64 4.64 -32.47
N VAL A 91 10.12 5.88 -32.60
CA VAL A 91 10.60 6.42 -33.88
C VAL A 91 11.80 5.61 -34.35
N PHE A 92 12.74 5.26 -33.48
CA PHE A 92 13.84 4.37 -33.83
C PHE A 92 13.35 3.04 -34.42
N PHE A 93 12.42 2.34 -33.75
CA PHE A 93 11.83 1.11 -34.30
C PHE A 93 11.14 1.35 -35.65
N ALA A 94 10.43 2.47 -35.81
CA ALA A 94 9.78 2.82 -37.08
C ALA A 94 10.81 3.06 -38.20
N THR A 95 11.92 3.73 -37.91
CA THR A 95 13.04 3.94 -38.83
C THR A 95 13.63 2.61 -39.27
N GLN A 96 13.98 1.72 -38.32
CA GLN A 96 14.57 0.42 -38.66
C GLN A 96 13.60 -0.45 -39.46
N LEU A 97 12.33 -0.55 -39.05
CA LEU A 97 11.34 -1.35 -39.76
C LEU A 97 11.02 -0.81 -41.17
N LYS A 98 11.05 0.52 -41.35
CA LYS A 98 10.94 1.16 -42.68
C LYS A 98 12.13 0.79 -43.57
N HIS A 99 13.36 0.84 -43.04
CA HIS A 99 14.56 0.43 -43.80
C HIS A 99 14.53 -1.04 -44.19
N LEU A 100 14.01 -1.90 -43.33
CA LEU A 100 13.84 -3.33 -43.59
C LEU A 100 12.64 -3.65 -44.53
N GLY A 101 11.83 -2.66 -44.92
CA GLY A 101 10.66 -2.86 -45.75
C GLY A 101 9.55 -3.69 -45.08
N PHE A 102 9.50 -3.69 -43.75
CA PHE A 102 8.53 -4.50 -43.00
C PHE A 102 7.13 -3.90 -43.10
N ARG A 103 6.18 -4.62 -43.71
CA ARG A 103 4.72 -4.34 -43.75
C ARG A 103 4.34 -2.88 -44.03
N ASP A 104 5.07 -2.21 -44.92
CA ASP A 104 4.82 -0.82 -45.32
C ASP A 104 4.75 0.15 -44.12
N ILE A 105 5.66 0.01 -43.15
CA ILE A 105 5.82 1.02 -42.09
C ILE A 105 6.21 2.37 -42.71
N ILE A 106 5.40 3.39 -42.43
CA ILE A 106 5.60 4.75 -42.92
C ILE A 106 6.16 5.57 -41.76
N LEU A 107 7.20 6.35 -42.05
CA LEU A 107 7.71 7.42 -41.20
C LEU A 107 7.85 8.67 -42.08
N ARG A 108 7.03 9.69 -41.78
CA ARG A 108 6.94 10.95 -42.54
C ARG A 108 8.05 11.92 -42.18
N ASP A 109 8.33 12.03 -40.89
CA ASP A 109 9.36 12.89 -40.32
C ASP A 109 10.38 12.01 -39.59
N ASP A 110 11.66 12.13 -39.91
CA ASP A 110 12.70 11.30 -39.30
C ASP A 110 12.92 11.64 -37.81
N PHE A 111 12.62 12.89 -37.42
CA PHE A 111 12.67 13.39 -36.04
C PHE A 111 11.45 14.28 -35.73
N PRO A 112 10.28 13.70 -35.41
CA PRO A 112 9.05 14.46 -35.18
C PRO A 112 9.14 15.34 -33.93
N SER A 113 8.61 16.56 -34.01
CA SER A 113 8.52 17.53 -32.90
C SER A 113 7.16 18.27 -32.94
N PRO A 114 6.50 18.51 -31.78
CA PRO A 114 6.90 18.15 -30.43
C PRO A 114 6.80 16.64 -30.15
N LEU A 115 7.62 16.13 -29.23
CA LEU A 115 7.63 14.72 -28.84
C LEU A 115 6.42 14.38 -27.95
N GLY A 116 5.39 13.82 -28.56
CA GLY A 116 4.19 13.33 -27.86
C GLY A 116 3.47 12.26 -28.65
N ILE A 117 2.74 11.38 -27.97
CA ILE A 117 2.12 10.19 -28.59
C ILE A 117 1.19 10.55 -29.77
N SER A 118 0.47 11.68 -29.66
CA SER A 118 -0.40 12.15 -30.75
C SER A 118 0.41 12.43 -32.01
N ASN A 119 1.52 13.15 -31.87
CA ASN A 119 2.38 13.52 -32.98
C ASN A 119 3.07 12.29 -33.60
N ILE A 120 3.50 11.33 -32.78
CA ILE A 120 4.07 10.07 -33.28
C ILE A 120 3.07 9.29 -34.13
N ARG A 121 1.78 9.27 -33.77
CA ARG A 121 0.73 8.61 -34.58
C ARG A 121 0.46 9.32 -35.91
N ASP A 122 0.72 10.63 -35.97
CA ASP A 122 0.60 11.41 -37.20
C ASP A 122 1.82 11.24 -38.12
N SER A 123 3.01 11.06 -37.53
CA SER A 123 4.28 10.87 -38.27
C SER A 123 4.56 9.41 -38.64
N THR A 124 4.04 8.41 -37.92
CA THR A 124 4.20 6.98 -38.25
C THR A 124 2.99 6.11 -37.94
N ASN A 125 2.77 5.07 -38.77
CA ASN A 125 1.70 4.08 -38.60
C ASN A 125 2.06 2.93 -37.65
N ILE A 126 3.26 2.88 -37.07
CA ILE A 126 3.71 1.76 -36.22
C ILE A 126 2.80 1.50 -35.01
N LEU A 127 2.14 2.54 -34.48
CA LEU A 127 1.21 2.43 -33.34
C LEU A 127 -0.27 2.29 -33.75
N GLY A 128 -0.58 2.44 -35.05
CA GLY A 128 -1.95 2.55 -35.58
C GLY A 128 -2.41 3.99 -35.80
N SER A 129 -3.44 4.14 -36.64
CA SER A 129 -3.90 5.41 -37.19
C SER A 129 -4.78 6.25 -36.25
N THR A 130 -5.36 5.64 -35.21
CA THR A 130 -6.22 6.31 -34.23
C THR A 130 -5.94 5.82 -32.81
N ARG A 131 -6.36 6.57 -31.77
CA ARG A 131 -6.18 6.17 -30.36
C ARG A 131 -6.87 4.84 -29.98
N THR A 132 -7.90 4.46 -30.75
CA THR A 132 -8.63 3.18 -30.62
C THR A 132 -8.01 2.05 -31.43
N ASP A 133 -7.19 2.38 -32.43
CA ASP A 133 -6.49 1.43 -33.30
C ASP A 133 -5.17 1.01 -32.64
N ARG A 134 -5.19 -0.18 -32.03
CA ARG A 134 -4.03 -0.79 -31.37
C ARG A 134 -3.46 -1.86 -32.28
N ILE A 135 -2.44 -1.50 -33.06
CA ILE A 135 -1.76 -2.45 -33.93
C ILE A 135 -0.74 -3.26 -33.12
N VAL A 136 -0.76 -4.58 -33.33
CA VAL A 136 0.26 -5.52 -32.86
C VAL A 136 0.88 -6.16 -34.11
N HIS A 137 2.19 -6.03 -34.25
CA HIS A 137 2.90 -6.53 -35.44
C HIS A 137 3.38 -7.96 -35.19
N GLU A 138 2.94 -8.90 -36.04
CA GLU A 138 3.38 -10.29 -35.97
C GLU A 138 4.62 -10.48 -36.85
N MET A 139 5.75 -10.72 -36.21
CA MET A 139 7.07 -10.87 -36.82
C MET A 139 7.48 -12.35 -36.80
N ARG A 140 7.98 -12.85 -37.93
CA ARG A 140 8.59 -14.19 -38.03
C ARG A 140 10.03 -14.13 -37.54
N ARG A 141 10.65 -15.30 -37.34
CA ARG A 141 12.05 -15.40 -36.88
C ARG A 141 13.01 -14.54 -37.72
N ARG A 142 12.91 -14.64 -39.05
CA ARG A 142 13.74 -13.85 -39.98
C ARG A 142 13.55 -12.34 -39.81
N ASP A 143 12.32 -11.90 -39.56
CA ASP A 143 12.03 -10.47 -39.37
C ASP A 143 12.64 -9.95 -38.06
N VAL A 144 12.68 -10.78 -37.02
CA VAL A 144 13.30 -10.46 -35.73
C VAL A 144 14.83 -10.47 -35.83
N GLU A 145 15.42 -11.46 -36.51
CA GLU A 145 16.86 -11.53 -36.78
C GLU A 145 17.32 -10.28 -37.55
N ALA A 146 16.62 -9.91 -38.64
CA ALA A 146 16.93 -8.72 -39.40
C ALA A 146 16.75 -7.41 -38.59
N LEU A 147 15.76 -7.36 -37.70
CA LEU A 147 15.59 -6.22 -36.80
C LEU A 147 16.73 -6.14 -35.76
N HIS A 148 17.17 -7.28 -35.22
CA HIS A 148 18.29 -7.32 -34.28
C HIS A 148 19.58 -6.83 -34.93
N GLU A 149 19.94 -7.36 -36.10
CA GLU A 149 21.11 -6.92 -36.89
C GLU A 149 21.02 -5.43 -37.20
N ALA A 150 19.86 -4.94 -37.63
CA ALA A 150 19.66 -3.53 -37.91
C ALA A 150 19.83 -2.63 -36.67
N ILE A 151 19.42 -3.09 -35.49
CA ILE A 151 19.62 -2.35 -34.24
C ILE A 151 21.11 -2.30 -33.90
N GLU A 152 21.81 -3.43 -33.95
CA GLU A 152 23.23 -3.52 -33.64
C GLU A 152 24.08 -2.63 -34.56
N GLU A 153 23.83 -2.66 -35.86
CA GLU A 153 24.60 -1.89 -36.84
C GLU A 153 24.29 -0.38 -36.83
N ASN A 154 23.04 0.00 -36.57
CA ASN A 154 22.57 1.37 -36.81
C ASN A 154 22.33 2.20 -35.55
N TRP A 155 22.31 1.61 -34.35
CA TRP A 155 21.99 2.32 -33.11
C TRP A 155 22.86 3.56 -32.90
N ASP A 156 24.18 3.40 -32.83
CA ASP A 156 25.10 4.50 -32.52
C ASP A 156 25.05 5.62 -33.58
N ARG A 157 25.01 5.22 -34.85
CA ARG A 157 24.90 6.16 -35.97
C ARG A 157 23.58 6.94 -35.93
N TRP A 158 22.48 6.26 -35.64
CA TRP A 158 21.17 6.89 -35.54
C TRP A 158 21.09 7.83 -34.33
N VAL A 159 21.58 7.42 -33.17
CA VAL A 159 21.64 8.25 -31.95
C VAL A 159 22.48 9.51 -32.18
N TYR A 160 23.65 9.38 -32.83
CA TYR A 160 24.46 10.53 -33.20
C TYR A 160 23.65 11.51 -34.06
N THR A 161 23.02 11.02 -35.12
CA THR A 161 22.21 11.84 -36.04
C THR A 161 21.02 12.51 -35.33
N ALA A 162 20.32 11.77 -34.48
CA ALA A 162 19.16 12.27 -33.73
C ALA A 162 19.56 13.39 -32.77
N THR A 163 20.67 13.21 -32.06
CA THR A 163 21.13 14.13 -31.01
C THR A 163 21.90 15.34 -31.50
N THR A 164 22.23 15.39 -32.79
CA THR A 164 22.80 16.56 -33.49
C THR A 164 21.84 17.15 -34.51
N SER A 165 20.56 16.76 -34.49
CA SER A 165 19.57 17.17 -35.49
C SER A 165 19.14 18.64 -35.37
N GLY A 166 19.39 19.28 -34.22
CA GLY A 166 18.91 20.63 -33.91
C GLY A 166 17.39 20.73 -33.70
N VAL A 167 16.69 19.60 -33.60
CA VAL A 167 15.24 19.53 -33.38
C VAL A 167 14.93 19.46 -31.88
N ASP A 168 14.02 20.32 -31.41
CA ASP A 168 13.61 20.38 -30.01
C ASP A 168 13.05 19.02 -29.52
N GLY A 169 13.55 18.59 -28.37
CA GLY A 169 13.29 17.27 -27.77
C GLY A 169 14.22 16.14 -28.21
N TRP A 170 15.03 16.34 -29.26
CA TRP A 170 16.02 15.39 -29.78
C TRP A 170 17.46 15.87 -29.57
N ASP A 171 17.69 17.16 -29.84
CA ASP A 171 18.98 17.81 -29.69
C ASP A 171 19.48 17.76 -28.24
N GLY A 172 20.74 17.38 -28.05
CA GLY A 172 21.33 17.27 -26.71
C GLY A 172 20.75 16.17 -25.81
N CYS A 173 19.92 15.24 -26.32
CA CYS A 173 19.34 14.18 -25.50
C CYS A 173 20.44 13.26 -24.90
N THR A 174 20.65 13.35 -23.59
CA THR A 174 21.64 12.56 -22.84
C THR A 174 21.22 11.10 -22.71
N PHE A 175 19.92 10.85 -22.53
CA PHE A 175 19.38 9.50 -22.32
C PHE A 175 19.77 8.50 -23.43
N LEU A 176 19.63 8.86 -24.71
CA LEU A 176 20.01 7.96 -25.81
C LEU A 176 21.54 7.83 -25.96
N LYS A 177 22.30 8.87 -25.60
CA LYS A 177 23.77 8.85 -25.66
C LYS A 177 24.36 7.95 -24.58
N GLU A 178 23.79 7.96 -23.38
CA GLU A 178 24.31 7.26 -22.22
C GLU A 178 23.83 5.81 -22.12
N ASN A 179 22.85 5.38 -22.94
CA ASN A 179 22.24 4.06 -22.83
C ASN A 179 22.21 3.31 -24.17
N VAL A 180 22.21 1.97 -24.10
CA VAL A 180 22.14 1.02 -25.22
C VAL A 180 20.92 0.12 -25.03
N PRO A 181 20.16 -0.19 -26.11
CA PRO A 181 19.02 -1.09 -26.04
C PRO A 181 19.45 -2.54 -25.85
N MET A 182 18.96 -3.19 -24.80
CA MET A 182 19.14 -4.62 -24.54
C MET A 182 17.78 -5.31 -24.40
N GLY A 183 17.63 -6.48 -25.02
CA GLY A 183 16.42 -7.29 -24.90
C GLY A 183 16.41 -8.09 -23.60
N ILE A 184 15.29 -8.07 -22.88
CA ILE A 184 15.05 -8.93 -21.71
C ILE A 184 13.83 -9.81 -21.99
N SER A 185 14.03 -11.13 -22.00
CA SER A 185 12.94 -12.09 -22.04
C SER A 185 12.58 -12.54 -20.64
N VAL A 186 11.29 -12.50 -20.30
CA VAL A 186 10.77 -13.02 -19.04
C VAL A 186 9.68 -14.03 -19.29
N ARG A 187 9.88 -15.23 -18.74
CA ARG A 187 8.87 -16.27 -18.74
C ARG A 187 8.37 -16.55 -17.33
N TYR A 188 7.10 -16.23 -17.08
CA TYR A 188 6.46 -16.55 -15.80
C TYR A 188 5.70 -17.88 -15.87
N GLY A 189 5.99 -18.78 -14.93
CA GLY A 189 4.99 -19.74 -14.45
C GLY A 189 4.68 -20.95 -15.33
N GLN A 190 5.67 -21.71 -15.77
CA GLN A 190 5.44 -23.08 -16.18
C GLN A 190 6.31 -24.04 -15.37
N ASN A 191 5.67 -24.92 -14.60
CA ASN A 191 6.32 -26.11 -14.05
C ASN A 191 6.57 -27.08 -15.22
N GLN A 192 7.51 -26.75 -16.10
CA GLN A 192 7.97 -27.70 -17.09
C GLN A 192 8.75 -28.78 -16.33
N PRO A 193 8.34 -30.05 -16.37
CA PRO A 193 9.18 -31.11 -15.86
C PRO A 193 10.50 -31.09 -16.65
N VAL A 194 11.59 -31.14 -15.92
CA VAL A 194 12.96 -31.25 -16.43
C VAL A 194 13.66 -32.32 -15.61
N CYS A 195 14.67 -32.94 -16.19
CA CYS A 195 15.43 -34.04 -15.61
C CYS A 195 14.55 -35.26 -15.37
N GLY A 196 14.01 -35.84 -16.45
CA GLY A 196 13.26 -37.10 -16.42
C GLY A 196 13.98 -38.23 -15.66
N HIS A 197 13.24 -39.28 -15.30
CA HIS A 197 13.81 -40.42 -14.57
C HIS A 197 14.68 -41.34 -15.44
N ASP A 198 14.52 -41.28 -16.76
CA ASP A 198 15.26 -42.08 -17.74
C ASP A 198 16.50 -41.32 -18.22
N GLU A 199 17.63 -42.02 -18.35
CA GLU A 199 18.92 -41.46 -18.76
C GLU A 199 18.86 -40.93 -20.20
N ASP A 200 18.16 -41.63 -21.10
CA ASP A 200 17.96 -41.19 -22.48
C ASP A 200 17.15 -39.89 -22.54
N VAL A 201 16.11 -39.78 -21.70
CA VAL A 201 15.30 -38.56 -21.59
C VAL A 201 16.12 -37.42 -20.99
N ARG A 202 16.94 -37.69 -19.98
CA ARG A 202 17.85 -36.70 -19.39
C ARG A 202 18.85 -36.16 -20.40
N MET A 203 19.47 -37.04 -21.20
CA MET A 203 20.38 -36.64 -22.27
C MET A 203 19.68 -35.81 -23.35
N GLU A 204 18.48 -36.23 -23.77
CA GLU A 204 17.69 -35.47 -24.75
C GLU A 204 17.30 -34.08 -24.21
N GLU A 205 16.89 -33.98 -22.95
CA GLU A 205 16.57 -32.73 -22.27
C GLU A 205 17.80 -31.83 -22.12
N ALA A 206 18.96 -32.38 -21.77
CA ALA A 206 20.24 -31.67 -21.72
C ALA A 206 20.61 -31.08 -23.09
N HIS A 207 20.54 -31.89 -24.14
CA HIS A 207 20.76 -31.42 -25.51
C HIS A 207 19.71 -30.38 -25.94
N HIS A 208 18.46 -30.54 -25.53
CA HIS A 208 17.42 -29.55 -25.79
C HIS A 208 17.70 -28.22 -25.07
N TRP A 209 18.14 -28.28 -23.81
CA TRP A 209 18.53 -27.12 -23.02
C TRP A 209 19.68 -26.35 -23.67
N GLN A 210 20.74 -27.05 -24.08
CA GLN A 210 21.87 -26.46 -24.80
C GLN A 210 21.46 -25.85 -26.14
N ARG A 211 20.52 -26.46 -26.87
CA ARG A 211 19.99 -25.90 -28.13
C ARG A 211 19.15 -24.64 -27.94
N LEU A 212 18.43 -24.53 -26.83
CA LEU A 212 17.54 -23.40 -26.54
C LEU A 212 18.31 -22.17 -26.04
N HIS A 213 19.40 -22.38 -25.31
CA HIS A 213 20.14 -21.30 -24.65
C HIS A 213 21.53 -21.19 -25.29
N LYS A 214 21.68 -20.25 -26.22
CA LYS A 214 23.00 -19.87 -26.74
C LYS A 214 23.65 -18.92 -25.75
N TYR A 215 24.43 -19.46 -24.83
CA TYR A 215 25.05 -18.69 -23.74
C TYR A 215 25.96 -17.56 -24.24
N THR A 216 26.58 -17.71 -25.41
CA THR A 216 27.39 -16.66 -26.08
C THR A 216 26.64 -15.36 -26.36
N HIS A 217 25.30 -15.38 -26.37
CA HIS A 217 24.46 -14.19 -26.58
C HIS A 217 23.64 -13.83 -25.34
N MET A 218 23.94 -14.44 -24.19
CA MET A 218 23.24 -14.22 -22.93
C MET A 218 24.22 -13.69 -21.89
N ARG A 219 24.03 -12.45 -21.46
CA ARG A 219 24.82 -11.91 -20.36
C ARG A 219 24.47 -12.55 -19.01
N MET A 220 23.19 -12.76 -18.75
CA MET A 220 22.70 -13.27 -17.48
C MET A 220 21.47 -14.15 -17.65
N MET A 221 21.33 -15.17 -16.81
CA MET A 221 20.15 -16.05 -16.78
C MET A 221 19.67 -16.28 -15.35
N THR A 222 18.51 -15.75 -14.98
CA THR A 222 17.88 -16.15 -13.71
C THR A 222 16.90 -17.28 -13.95
N PHE A 223 17.00 -18.38 -13.20
CA PHE A 223 15.99 -19.45 -13.24
C PHE A 223 15.66 -20.01 -11.86
N ALA A 224 14.63 -20.86 -11.79
CA ALA A 224 14.26 -21.53 -10.55
C ALA A 224 14.09 -23.02 -10.81
N LEU A 225 14.90 -23.83 -10.13
CA LEU A 225 14.74 -25.28 -10.13
C LEU A 225 13.90 -25.67 -8.94
N ALA A 226 12.84 -26.44 -9.19
CA ALA A 226 11.94 -26.87 -8.14
C ALA A 226 11.92 -28.39 -8.02
N THR A 227 12.48 -28.88 -6.92
CA THR A 227 12.53 -30.30 -6.60
C THR A 227 11.29 -30.70 -5.82
N HIS A 228 10.63 -31.77 -6.24
CA HIS A 228 9.46 -32.31 -5.57
C HIS A 228 9.87 -33.51 -4.72
N ILE A 229 9.87 -33.33 -3.40
CA ILE A 229 10.13 -34.41 -2.45
C ILE A 229 8.81 -35.05 -2.04
N GLN A 230 8.77 -36.37 -2.17
CA GLN A 230 7.62 -37.19 -1.85
C GLN A 230 7.97 -38.14 -0.69
N SER A 231 6.97 -38.43 0.13
CA SER A 231 7.05 -39.47 1.15
C SER A 231 5.86 -40.40 0.97
N VAL A 232 6.15 -41.71 0.98
CA VAL A 232 5.15 -42.78 0.88
C VAL A 232 5.33 -43.75 2.03
N PRO A 233 4.25 -44.32 2.58
CA PRO A 233 4.35 -45.39 3.55
C PRO A 233 4.94 -46.64 2.88
N VAL A 234 5.95 -47.22 3.50
CA VAL A 234 6.57 -48.47 3.02
C VAL A 234 5.91 -49.65 3.73
N ARG A 235 5.46 -50.65 2.97
CA ARG A 235 4.85 -51.88 3.50
C ARG A 235 5.92 -52.82 4.01
N GLU A 236 6.91 -53.08 3.17
CA GLU A 236 8.03 -53.97 3.45
C GLU A 236 9.28 -53.48 2.74
N TRP A 237 10.44 -53.86 3.27
CA TRP A 237 11.73 -53.60 2.66
C TRP A 237 12.28 -54.92 2.14
N GLN A 238 12.71 -54.93 0.88
CA GLN A 238 13.36 -56.08 0.26
C GLN A 238 14.85 -55.79 0.10
N ASP A 239 15.69 -56.67 0.61
CA ASP A 239 17.14 -56.49 0.54
C ASP A 239 17.65 -56.65 -0.91
N ILE A 240 18.55 -55.76 -1.31
CA ILE A 240 19.21 -55.83 -2.61
C ILE A 240 20.41 -56.76 -2.49
N PRO A 241 20.52 -57.81 -3.34
CA PRO A 241 21.67 -58.69 -3.32
C PRO A 241 22.99 -57.94 -3.53
N ILE A 242 24.02 -58.30 -2.76
CA ILE A 242 25.33 -57.61 -2.82
C ILE A 242 25.95 -57.64 -4.21
N TYR A 243 25.78 -58.74 -4.96
CA TYR A 243 26.33 -58.85 -6.32
C TYR A 243 25.73 -57.79 -7.26
N GLU A 244 24.45 -57.45 -7.10
CA GLU A 244 23.75 -56.45 -7.91
C GLU A 244 24.22 -55.03 -7.56
N LEU A 245 24.51 -54.77 -6.28
CA LEU A 245 25.10 -53.50 -5.85
C LEU A 245 26.49 -53.29 -6.45
N ILE A 246 27.33 -54.34 -6.47
CA ILE A 246 28.69 -54.28 -7.04
C ILE A 246 28.63 -54.15 -8.56
N GLU A 247 27.73 -54.87 -9.22
CA GLU A 247 27.54 -54.79 -10.68
C GLU A 247 27.13 -53.39 -11.12
N ARG A 248 26.24 -52.72 -10.36
CA ARG A 248 25.73 -51.38 -10.71
C ARG A 248 26.63 -50.22 -10.31
N HIS A 249 27.34 -50.32 -9.18
CA HIS A 249 28.04 -49.18 -8.58
C HIS A 249 29.55 -49.40 -8.40
N GLY A 250 30.09 -50.54 -8.82
CA GLY A 250 31.49 -50.89 -8.64
C GLY A 250 31.83 -51.34 -7.20
N GLN A 251 33.12 -51.44 -6.89
CA GLN A 251 33.61 -51.87 -5.56
C GLN A 251 33.91 -50.71 -4.60
N GLU A 252 33.93 -49.48 -5.09
CA GLU A 252 34.25 -48.29 -4.29
C GLU A 252 32.98 -47.68 -3.70
N MET A 253 32.62 -48.16 -2.52
CA MET A 253 31.49 -47.65 -1.74
C MET A 253 32.00 -47.07 -0.43
N TYR A 254 31.32 -46.06 0.10
CA TYR A 254 31.77 -45.29 1.26
C TYR A 254 30.70 -45.24 2.36
N ASN A 255 31.13 -45.06 3.61
CA ASN A 255 30.24 -44.99 4.79
C ASN A 255 29.64 -43.59 5.04
N SER A 256 30.18 -42.54 4.42
CA SER A 256 29.78 -41.15 4.57
C SER A 256 29.73 -40.45 3.20
N PRO A 257 28.81 -39.49 2.99
CA PRO A 257 28.80 -38.66 1.79
C PRO A 257 29.89 -37.58 1.83
N ASN A 258 30.49 -37.31 2.99
CA ASN A 258 31.55 -36.32 3.14
C ASN A 258 32.90 -36.89 2.74
N VAL A 259 33.53 -36.30 1.71
CA VAL A 259 34.84 -36.73 1.19
C VAL A 259 35.92 -36.71 2.27
N ASN A 260 35.85 -35.78 3.22
CA ASN A 260 36.88 -35.62 4.26
C ASN A 260 36.74 -36.61 5.42
N GLU A 261 35.55 -37.21 5.60
CA GLU A 261 35.23 -38.07 6.74
C GLU A 261 34.90 -39.51 6.33
N ARG A 262 34.89 -39.81 5.02
CA ARG A 262 34.45 -41.11 4.52
C ARG A 262 35.56 -42.15 4.53
N GLU A 263 35.17 -43.38 4.85
CA GLU A 263 36.00 -44.57 4.73
C GLU A 263 35.38 -45.52 3.70
N GLN A 264 36.24 -46.22 2.96
CA GLN A 264 35.80 -47.24 2.02
C GLN A 264 35.19 -48.43 2.78
N VAL A 265 34.07 -48.92 2.26
CA VAL A 265 33.25 -49.96 2.86
C VAL A 265 33.44 -51.28 2.13
N HIS A 266 33.89 -52.30 2.84
CA HIS A 266 33.80 -53.69 2.38
C HIS A 266 32.36 -54.20 2.54
N ILE A 267 31.56 -54.09 1.47
CA ILE A 267 30.11 -54.32 1.51
C ILE A 267 29.70 -55.71 2.02
N GLN A 268 30.53 -56.74 1.82
CA GLN A 268 30.30 -58.11 2.31
C GLN A 268 30.40 -58.20 3.84
N ALA A 269 31.24 -57.39 4.46
CA ALA A 269 31.45 -57.36 5.91
C ALA A 269 30.67 -56.23 6.60
N TYR A 270 30.14 -55.29 5.84
CA TYR A 270 29.47 -54.11 6.37
C TYR A 270 27.99 -54.40 6.67
N PRO A 271 27.53 -54.19 7.93
CA PRO A 271 26.19 -54.56 8.35
C PRO A 271 25.13 -53.82 7.53
N LEU A 272 24.07 -54.54 7.14
CA LEU A 272 22.95 -53.97 6.39
C LEU A 272 22.13 -52.99 7.22
N LEU A 273 21.91 -53.33 8.49
CA LEU A 273 21.08 -52.59 9.41
C LEU A 273 21.89 -52.05 10.58
N GLU A 274 21.49 -50.90 11.07
CA GLU A 274 21.86 -50.39 12.38
C GLU A 274 21.12 -51.14 13.49
N GLU A 275 21.53 -50.95 14.75
CA GLU A 275 20.84 -51.49 15.92
C GLU A 275 19.37 -51.04 16.01
N SER A 276 19.06 -49.86 15.43
CA SER A 276 17.71 -49.30 15.34
C SER A 276 16.82 -49.99 14.31
N GLY A 277 17.33 -50.97 13.55
CA GLY A 277 16.65 -51.63 12.43
C GLY A 277 16.57 -50.79 11.15
N ARG A 278 17.21 -49.61 11.13
CA ARG A 278 17.32 -48.76 9.94
C ARG A 278 18.43 -49.27 9.03
N GLU A 279 18.30 -48.99 7.74
CA GLU A 279 19.36 -49.28 6.78
C GLU A 279 20.60 -48.47 7.13
N LYS A 280 21.75 -49.14 7.19
CA LYS A 280 23.03 -48.46 7.30
C LYS A 280 23.44 -47.97 5.92
N ASN A 281 23.34 -46.65 5.73
CA ASN A 281 23.58 -45.99 4.44
C ASN A 281 25.01 -46.26 3.94
N ILE A 282 25.14 -46.31 2.62
CA ILE A 282 26.41 -46.29 1.88
C ILE A 282 26.29 -45.28 0.74
N TYR A 283 27.42 -44.80 0.24
CA TYR A 283 27.51 -43.73 -0.74
C TYR A 283 28.51 -44.07 -1.83
N ASN A 284 28.30 -43.55 -3.04
CA ASN A 284 29.29 -43.62 -4.12
C ASN A 284 30.39 -42.55 -3.96
N GLN A 285 31.30 -42.48 -4.92
CA GLN A 285 32.41 -41.52 -4.93
C GLN A 285 31.93 -40.06 -4.99
N GLU A 286 30.74 -39.79 -5.52
CA GLU A 286 30.12 -38.46 -5.61
C GLU A 286 29.32 -38.08 -4.34
N GLY A 287 29.21 -39.00 -3.37
CA GLY A 287 28.43 -38.78 -2.14
C GLY A 287 26.92 -38.96 -2.31
N VAL A 288 26.48 -39.55 -3.43
CA VAL A 288 25.08 -39.97 -3.65
C VAL A 288 24.83 -41.27 -2.91
N ARG A 289 23.67 -41.37 -2.25
CA ARG A 289 23.30 -42.57 -1.48
C ARG A 289 23.01 -43.75 -2.41
N ILE A 290 23.65 -44.89 -2.14
CA ILE A 290 23.34 -46.18 -2.76
C ILE A 290 22.33 -46.92 -1.85
N PRO A 291 21.07 -47.10 -2.26
CA PRO A 291 20.11 -47.86 -1.47
C PRO A 291 20.54 -49.34 -1.43
N ARG A 292 20.43 -49.96 -0.25
CA ARG A 292 20.70 -51.40 -0.06
C ARG A 292 19.42 -52.22 0.04
N ARG A 293 18.26 -51.56 0.04
CA ARG A 293 16.94 -52.18 0.09
C ARG A 293 15.97 -51.47 -0.84
N HIS A 294 15.09 -52.22 -1.48
CA HIS A 294 13.93 -51.71 -2.20
C HIS A 294 12.76 -51.50 -1.25
N ALA A 295 12.12 -50.33 -1.35
CA ALA A 295 10.85 -50.09 -0.68
C ALA A 295 9.72 -50.72 -1.50
N ILE A 296 9.01 -51.68 -0.91
CA ILE A 296 7.75 -52.18 -1.48
C ILE A 296 6.62 -51.33 -0.91
N VAL A 297 5.88 -50.69 -1.81
CA VAL A 297 4.79 -49.76 -1.50
C VAL A 297 3.49 -50.38 -2.01
N ASP A 298 2.41 -50.30 -1.23
CA ASP A 298 1.09 -50.76 -1.69
C ASP A 298 0.62 -49.94 -2.91
N GLU A 299 -0.03 -50.59 -3.88
CA GLU A 299 -0.57 -49.91 -5.07
C GLU A 299 -1.57 -48.79 -4.72
N ASP A 300 -2.28 -48.94 -3.59
CA ASP A 300 -3.25 -47.96 -3.07
C ASP A 300 -2.64 -46.94 -2.07
N ALA A 301 -1.32 -46.96 -1.85
CA ALA A 301 -0.68 -46.10 -0.87
C ALA A 301 -0.80 -44.62 -1.24
N THR A 302 -1.55 -43.86 -0.42
CA THR A 302 -1.62 -42.40 -0.58
C THR A 302 -0.39 -41.71 -0.01
N MET A 303 0.13 -40.71 -0.73
CA MET A 303 1.30 -39.91 -0.31
C MET A 303 1.09 -39.24 1.06
N ASN A 304 2.17 -39.20 1.84
CA ASN A 304 2.23 -38.48 3.11
C ASN A 304 2.29 -36.96 2.89
N GLY A 305 1.73 -36.21 3.83
CA GLY A 305 1.92 -34.76 3.87
C GLY A 305 3.26 -34.41 4.50
N MET A 306 3.92 -33.36 4.01
CA MET A 306 5.22 -32.93 4.53
C MET A 306 5.26 -31.41 4.71
N LEU A 307 5.81 -30.97 5.84
CA LEU A 307 6.06 -29.56 6.17
C LEU A 307 7.40 -29.42 6.90
N PHE A 308 7.88 -28.18 7.05
CA PHE A 308 9.12 -27.89 7.77
C PHE A 308 8.87 -27.63 9.26
N ASN A 309 9.77 -28.13 10.10
CA ASN A 309 9.89 -27.75 11.49
C ASN A 309 10.58 -26.38 11.59
N LEU A 310 9.77 -25.35 11.80
CA LEU A 310 10.20 -23.96 11.87
C LEU A 310 11.07 -23.66 13.11
N ARG A 311 11.08 -24.54 14.12
CA ARG A 311 11.98 -24.39 15.28
C ARG A 311 13.42 -24.72 14.94
N THR A 312 13.65 -25.63 14.02
CA THR A 312 15.00 -26.14 13.71
C THR A 312 15.51 -25.65 12.37
N ILE A 313 14.64 -25.11 11.50
CA ILE A 313 14.99 -24.75 10.12
C ILE A 313 16.13 -23.73 10.00
N HIS A 314 16.32 -22.87 11.01
CA HIS A 314 17.40 -21.89 11.03
C HIS A 314 18.80 -22.55 11.00
N GLN A 315 18.91 -23.81 11.44
CA GLN A 315 20.15 -24.59 11.42
C GLN A 315 20.62 -24.89 9.99
N LEU A 316 19.69 -24.98 9.02
CA LEU A 316 20.03 -25.20 7.60
C LEU A 316 20.69 -23.99 6.93
N PHE A 317 20.77 -22.85 7.62
CA PHE A 317 21.24 -21.58 7.07
C PHE A 317 22.42 -20.99 7.87
N ARG A 318 23.00 -21.76 8.80
CA ARG A 318 24.23 -21.39 9.53
C ARG A 318 25.45 -21.79 8.71
N ARG A 319 26.45 -20.92 8.58
CA ARG A 319 27.75 -21.26 7.98
C ARG A 319 28.68 -21.69 9.11
N ASP A 320 29.49 -22.72 8.88
CA ASP A 320 30.51 -23.15 9.84
C ASP A 320 31.74 -22.23 9.77
N ASP A 321 32.40 -22.01 10.91
CA ASP A 321 33.44 -20.97 11.14
C ASP A 321 34.71 -21.13 10.30
N GLU A 322 34.93 -22.26 9.61
CA GLU A 322 36.17 -22.56 8.89
C GLU A 322 36.26 -21.93 7.48
N ASP A 323 35.14 -21.43 6.94
CA ASP A 323 35.07 -20.85 5.57
C ASP A 323 34.96 -19.30 5.55
N ILE A 324 35.08 -18.63 6.70
CA ILE A 324 34.97 -17.17 6.79
C ILE A 324 36.37 -16.56 6.77
N VAL A 325 36.74 -15.96 5.64
CA VAL A 325 37.85 -15.00 5.58
C VAL A 325 37.56 -13.90 6.60
N GLU A 326 38.45 -13.75 7.59
CA GLU A 326 38.36 -12.81 8.71
C GLU A 326 38.25 -11.36 8.20
N ASP A 327 37.06 -10.88 7.87
CA ASP A 327 36.82 -9.45 7.71
C ASP A 327 35.36 -9.06 7.93
N SER A 328 34.86 -9.21 9.16
CA SER A 328 33.81 -8.33 9.69
C SER A 328 33.54 -8.57 11.18
N ASN A 329 33.63 -7.49 11.94
CA ASN A 329 33.33 -7.45 13.36
C ASN A 329 31.89 -7.95 13.66
N GLY A 330 31.76 -9.09 14.35
CA GLY A 330 30.90 -9.22 15.51
C GLY A 330 29.40 -9.54 15.36
N ASP A 331 28.89 -9.96 14.20
CA ASP A 331 27.58 -10.61 14.08
C ASP A 331 27.59 -11.59 12.89
N GLU A 332 27.37 -12.89 13.15
CA GLU A 332 27.29 -13.96 12.13
C GLU A 332 26.34 -13.57 10.97
N PRO A 333 26.75 -13.64 9.68
CA PRO A 333 25.82 -13.40 8.58
C PRO A 333 24.92 -14.63 8.36
N LEU A 334 23.91 -14.80 9.23
CA LEU A 334 22.80 -15.73 9.00
C LEU A 334 22.08 -15.36 7.70
N THR A 335 21.95 -16.31 6.77
CA THR A 335 21.17 -16.10 5.54
C THR A 335 19.74 -15.66 5.94
N PRO A 336 19.28 -14.46 5.53
CA PRO A 336 17.98 -13.95 5.95
C PRO A 336 16.86 -14.88 5.48
N HIS A 337 16.06 -15.37 6.41
CA HIS A 337 14.96 -16.28 6.12
C HIS A 337 13.68 -15.91 6.89
N TYR A 338 12.55 -16.22 6.27
CA TYR A 338 11.21 -15.84 6.68
C TYR A 338 10.37 -17.10 6.86
N LEU A 339 9.70 -17.19 8.00
CA LEU A 339 8.94 -18.36 8.41
C LEU A 339 7.45 -18.12 8.22
N TYR A 340 6.76 -19.15 7.72
CA TYR A 340 5.34 -19.09 7.38
C TYR A 340 4.62 -20.30 8.00
N PRO A 341 4.13 -20.19 9.25
CA PRO A 341 3.41 -21.27 9.92
C PRO A 341 2.10 -21.59 9.20
N MET A 342 1.76 -22.87 9.11
CA MET A 342 0.61 -23.34 8.33
C MET A 342 -0.43 -24.03 9.21
N ALA A 343 -1.70 -23.93 8.85
CA ALA A 343 -2.82 -24.59 9.51
C ALA A 343 -2.88 -24.37 11.03
N GLY A 344 -2.36 -23.24 11.52
CA GLY A 344 -2.28 -22.93 12.95
C GLY A 344 -1.27 -23.76 13.74
N LEU A 345 -0.37 -24.48 13.07
CA LEU A 345 0.60 -25.36 13.73
C LEU A 345 1.81 -24.64 14.33
N LYS A 346 1.84 -23.28 14.31
CA LYS A 346 2.84 -22.32 14.84
C LYS A 346 4.32 -22.59 14.53
N THR A 347 4.79 -23.79 14.82
CA THR A 347 6.16 -24.28 14.68
C THR A 347 6.33 -25.16 13.45
N ILE A 348 5.28 -25.39 12.67
CA ILE A 348 5.31 -26.22 11.47
C ILE A 348 4.76 -25.41 10.30
N GLY A 349 5.45 -25.40 9.16
CA GLY A 349 5.01 -24.65 7.99
C GLY A 349 5.99 -24.61 6.85
N HIS A 350 6.11 -23.43 6.23
CA HIS A 350 6.95 -23.14 5.07
C HIS A 350 8.03 -22.10 5.43
N PHE A 351 9.03 -21.94 4.56
CA PHE A 351 10.02 -20.89 4.68
C PHE A 351 10.31 -20.25 3.31
N GLN A 352 10.83 -19.03 3.32
CA GLN A 352 11.52 -18.38 2.19
C GLN A 352 12.84 -17.82 2.70
N ALA A 353 13.92 -17.93 1.93
CA ALA A 353 15.24 -17.42 2.28
C ALA A 353 15.85 -16.64 1.12
N LEU A 354 16.64 -15.62 1.45
CA LEU A 354 17.48 -14.85 0.51
C LEU A 354 18.85 -15.53 0.39
N GLY A 355 18.83 -16.76 -0.09
CA GLY A 355 19.99 -17.64 -0.29
C GLY A 355 19.58 -19.11 -0.30
N LEU A 356 20.55 -20.01 -0.52
CA LEU A 356 20.35 -21.45 -0.42
C LEU A 356 20.72 -21.97 0.98
N MET A 357 20.38 -23.23 1.27
CA MET A 357 20.78 -23.90 2.50
C MET A 357 22.29 -24.17 2.49
N THR A 358 22.96 -24.11 3.64
CA THR A 358 24.41 -24.32 3.75
C THR A 358 24.89 -25.63 3.10
N PRO A 359 24.26 -26.80 3.33
CA PRO A 359 24.67 -28.03 2.65
C PRO A 359 24.58 -27.96 1.13
N PHE A 360 23.67 -27.12 0.61
CA PHE A 360 23.52 -26.89 -0.82
C PHE A 360 24.64 -25.98 -1.37
N ILE A 361 25.06 -24.98 -0.60
CA ILE A 361 26.12 -24.04 -0.97
C ILE A 361 27.43 -24.79 -1.19
N THR A 362 27.80 -25.71 -0.28
CA THR A 362 29.03 -26.52 -0.40
C THR A 362 29.06 -27.32 -1.70
N GLN A 363 27.93 -27.91 -2.11
CA GLN A 363 27.84 -28.66 -3.36
C GLN A 363 27.85 -27.73 -4.58
N LEU A 364 27.28 -26.54 -4.46
CA LEU A 364 27.33 -25.53 -5.52
C LEU A 364 28.76 -25.00 -5.74
N GLN A 365 29.54 -24.80 -4.67
CA GLN A 365 30.94 -24.41 -4.74
C GLN A 365 31.77 -25.48 -5.46
N ARG A 366 31.57 -26.76 -5.13
CA ARG A 366 32.22 -27.88 -5.85
C ARG A 366 31.87 -27.91 -7.32
N LEU A 367 30.59 -27.66 -7.67
CA LEU A 367 30.18 -27.57 -9.06
C LEU A 367 30.88 -26.41 -9.78
N ASN A 368 30.98 -25.23 -9.14
CA ASN A 368 31.71 -24.09 -9.69
C ASN A 368 33.20 -24.41 -9.92
N THR A 369 33.86 -25.10 -8.97
CA THR A 369 35.26 -25.54 -9.13
C THR A 369 35.41 -26.54 -10.29
N ASN A 370 34.56 -27.57 -10.36
CA ASN A 370 34.64 -28.57 -11.43
C ASN A 370 34.41 -27.97 -12.82
N ILE A 371 33.46 -27.04 -12.94
CA ILE A 371 33.23 -26.34 -14.20
C ILE A 371 34.49 -25.57 -14.57
N ARG A 372 35.13 -24.90 -13.62
CA ARG A 372 36.35 -24.12 -13.82
C ARG A 372 37.58 -24.95 -14.19
N ASP A 373 37.78 -26.10 -13.57
CA ASP A 373 38.92 -26.99 -13.85
C ASP A 373 38.90 -27.49 -15.31
N LEU A 374 37.73 -27.57 -15.94
CA LEU A 374 37.59 -27.88 -17.37
C LEU A 374 38.12 -26.75 -18.30
N TYR A 375 38.36 -25.54 -17.78
CA TYR A 375 38.82 -24.37 -18.54
C TYR A 375 40.32 -24.12 -18.46
N HIS A 376 40.97 -24.40 -17.32
CA HIS A 376 42.36 -23.98 -17.07
C HIS A 376 43.42 -25.01 -17.48
N ASP A 377 43.10 -26.00 -18.31
CA ASP A 377 44.08 -26.98 -18.83
C ASP A 377 45.03 -26.39 -19.92
N GLY A 378 45.18 -25.06 -19.99
CA GLY A 378 45.81 -24.33 -21.09
C GLY A 378 46.92 -23.34 -20.74
N ASP A 379 46.78 -22.47 -19.74
CA ASP A 379 47.75 -21.40 -19.45
C ASP A 379 47.90 -21.15 -17.94
N GLU A 380 49.08 -21.44 -17.39
CA GLU A 380 49.42 -21.29 -15.96
C GLU A 380 49.41 -19.81 -15.48
N ASP A 381 49.52 -18.85 -16.41
CA ASP A 381 49.64 -17.41 -16.12
C ASP A 381 48.29 -16.74 -15.79
N GLU A 382 47.14 -17.28 -16.24
CA GLU A 382 45.80 -16.75 -15.89
C GLU A 382 45.35 -17.13 -14.47
N ILE A 383 45.84 -18.27 -13.97
CA ILE A 383 45.53 -18.77 -12.62
C ILE A 383 46.11 -17.83 -11.55
N GLU A 384 47.28 -17.23 -11.82
CA GLU A 384 47.99 -16.33 -10.89
C GLU A 384 47.35 -14.93 -10.82
N ALA A 385 46.77 -14.44 -11.93
CA ALA A 385 46.02 -13.19 -11.98
C ALA A 385 44.66 -13.29 -11.24
N ASP A 386 43.95 -14.40 -11.43
CA ASP A 386 42.65 -14.64 -10.78
C ASP A 386 42.75 -14.86 -9.26
N LEU A 387 43.90 -15.31 -8.75
CA LEU A 387 44.17 -15.46 -7.32
C LEU A 387 44.24 -14.12 -6.56
N LEU A 388 44.52 -13.02 -7.26
CA LEU A 388 44.79 -11.70 -6.66
C LEU A 388 43.55 -10.78 -6.55
N THR A 389 42.49 -11.01 -7.33
CA THR A 389 41.33 -10.10 -7.46
C THR A 389 40.06 -10.53 -6.70
N GLY A 390 40.05 -11.73 -6.11
CA GLY A 390 38.88 -12.25 -5.39
C GLY A 390 37.86 -12.87 -6.34
N TYR A 391 37.73 -14.19 -6.27
CA TYR A 391 36.98 -14.99 -7.23
C TYR A 391 35.48 -14.69 -7.26
N ARG A 392 34.93 -14.38 -8.45
CA ARG A 392 33.49 -14.33 -8.69
C ARG A 392 32.94 -15.70 -9.10
N PRO A 393 31.92 -16.26 -8.42
CA PRO A 393 31.37 -17.58 -8.74
C PRO A 393 30.50 -17.58 -10.01
N LEU A 394 30.66 -18.61 -10.86
CA LEU A 394 29.87 -18.83 -12.09
C LEU A 394 28.36 -19.01 -11.85
N ILE A 395 28.00 -19.54 -10.67
CA ILE A 395 26.63 -19.82 -10.28
C ILE A 395 26.39 -19.21 -8.91
N GLU A 396 25.43 -18.30 -8.84
CA GLU A 396 25.09 -17.59 -7.62
C GLU A 396 23.76 -18.04 -6.99
N ALA A 397 23.81 -18.19 -5.68
CA ALA A 397 22.70 -18.62 -4.85
C ALA A 397 21.83 -17.41 -4.44
N VAL A 398 20.74 -17.13 -5.15
CA VAL A 398 19.92 -15.93 -4.88
C VAL A 398 18.80 -16.15 -3.87
N ALA A 399 18.00 -17.20 -3.98
CA ALA A 399 16.91 -17.44 -3.03
C ALA A 399 16.48 -18.90 -2.96
N SER A 400 15.91 -19.31 -1.84
CA SER A 400 15.25 -20.61 -1.72
C SER A 400 13.91 -20.48 -1.05
N GLN A 401 13.03 -21.43 -1.34
CA GLN A 401 11.75 -21.53 -0.70
C GLN A 401 11.43 -23.01 -0.48
N GLY A 402 10.76 -23.31 0.62
CA GLY A 402 10.20 -24.63 0.87
C GLY A 402 8.73 -24.55 1.22
N TYR A 403 7.88 -25.20 0.42
CA TYR A 403 6.43 -25.24 0.67
C TYR A 403 5.77 -26.55 0.27
N ASN A 404 4.65 -26.88 0.93
CA ASN A 404 3.78 -27.96 0.49
C ASN A 404 2.90 -27.51 -0.70
N MET A 405 2.78 -28.34 -1.74
CA MET A 405 1.99 -28.01 -2.93
C MET A 405 0.51 -27.73 -2.65
N LEU A 406 -0.03 -28.22 -1.53
CA LEU A 406 -1.40 -27.92 -1.11
C LEU A 406 -1.66 -26.41 -1.02
N SER A 407 -0.65 -25.61 -0.66
CA SER A 407 -0.75 -24.15 -0.58
C SER A 407 -0.86 -23.42 -1.92
N HIS A 408 -0.55 -24.09 -3.04
CA HIS A 408 -0.70 -23.53 -4.39
C HIS A 408 -2.06 -23.84 -5.03
N ARG A 409 -2.79 -24.85 -4.54
CA ARG A 409 -4.09 -25.29 -5.10
C ARG A 409 -5.30 -24.54 -4.52
N VAL A 410 -5.14 -23.73 -3.47
CA VAL A 410 -6.19 -22.86 -2.91
C VAL A 410 -6.34 -21.53 -3.71
N ARG A 411 -5.75 -21.46 -4.92
CA ARG A 411 -5.77 -20.29 -5.79
C ARG A 411 -6.70 -20.56 -6.98
N THR A 412 -7.73 -19.75 -7.21
CA THR A 412 -8.53 -19.81 -8.46
C THR A 412 -7.77 -19.28 -9.68
N ALA A 413 -6.72 -18.46 -9.48
CA ALA A 413 -5.87 -17.95 -10.54
C ALA A 413 -4.41 -17.79 -10.08
N GLY A 414 -3.45 -17.90 -11.00
CA GLY A 414 -2.01 -17.80 -10.69
C GLY A 414 -1.56 -16.47 -10.07
N ARG A 415 -2.37 -15.41 -10.18
CA ARG A 415 -2.05 -14.06 -9.66
C ARG A 415 -2.61 -13.75 -8.26
N TYR A 416 -3.68 -14.43 -7.80
CA TYR A 416 -4.37 -14.03 -6.55
C TYR A 416 -4.86 -15.25 -5.76
N HIS A 417 -4.71 -15.21 -4.44
CA HIS A 417 -5.39 -16.14 -3.53
C HIS A 417 -6.84 -15.66 -3.33
N ASP A 418 -7.86 -16.53 -3.38
CA ASP A 418 -9.28 -16.12 -3.25
C ASP A 418 -9.51 -15.33 -1.95
N VAL A 419 -8.88 -15.81 -0.88
CA VAL A 419 -8.91 -15.19 0.45
C VAL A 419 -8.06 -13.90 0.54
N GLN A 420 -7.14 -13.63 -0.41
CA GLN A 420 -6.46 -12.32 -0.51
C GLN A 420 -7.38 -11.24 -1.09
N ARG A 421 -8.33 -11.61 -1.96
CA ARG A 421 -9.33 -10.66 -2.50
C ARG A 421 -10.39 -10.29 -1.46
N GLY A 422 -10.65 -11.19 -0.50
CA GLY A 422 -11.69 -11.04 0.49
C GLY A 422 -13.06 -10.94 -0.19
N LEU A 423 -13.43 -11.98 -0.94
CA LEU A 423 -14.60 -11.96 -1.83
C LEU A 423 -15.90 -11.74 -1.05
N ILE A 424 -16.03 -12.33 0.15
CA ILE A 424 -17.21 -12.13 0.99
C ILE A 424 -17.20 -10.69 1.51
N THR A 425 -16.06 -10.18 1.98
CA THR A 425 -15.91 -8.76 2.36
C THR A 425 -16.27 -7.84 1.20
N ALA A 426 -15.82 -8.13 -0.01
CA ALA A 426 -16.10 -7.34 -1.19
C ALA A 426 -17.59 -7.36 -1.54
N ALA A 427 -18.24 -8.52 -1.51
CA ALA A 427 -19.67 -8.66 -1.75
C ALA A 427 -20.52 -7.89 -0.72
N LEU A 428 -20.21 -8.03 0.58
CA LEU A 428 -20.94 -7.35 1.64
C LEU A 428 -20.65 -5.84 1.68
N GLY A 429 -19.37 -5.47 1.49
CA GLY A 429 -18.90 -4.08 1.46
C GLY A 429 -19.38 -3.30 0.23
N GLY A 430 -19.68 -4.00 -0.87
CA GLY A 430 -20.25 -3.43 -2.10
C GLY A 430 -21.67 -2.87 -1.94
N THR A 431 -22.34 -3.10 -0.81
CA THR A 431 -23.64 -2.50 -0.48
C THR A 431 -23.54 -1.02 -0.08
N TYR A 432 -22.32 -0.48 0.03
CA TYR A 432 -22.09 0.93 0.30
C TYR A 432 -21.98 1.74 -0.99
N PRO A 433 -22.57 2.94 -1.04
CA PRO A 433 -22.70 3.71 -2.27
C PRO A 433 -21.33 4.08 -2.83
N SER A 434 -21.05 3.54 -4.00
CA SER A 434 -20.11 4.07 -4.98
C SER A 434 -20.63 3.58 -6.33
N THR A 435 -20.60 4.45 -7.35
CA THR A 435 -20.94 4.27 -8.78
C THR A 435 -21.75 3.03 -9.26
N VAL A 436 -22.53 3.21 -10.33
CA VAL A 436 -23.22 2.08 -11.02
C VAL A 436 -22.25 0.93 -11.36
N SER A 437 -21.00 1.25 -11.73
CA SER A 437 -19.95 0.27 -11.99
C SER A 437 -19.62 -0.57 -10.75
N ASN A 438 -19.47 0.04 -9.58
CA ASN A 438 -19.17 -0.68 -8.34
C ASN A 438 -20.37 -1.49 -7.86
N SER A 439 -21.60 -1.03 -8.11
CA SER A 439 -22.81 -1.83 -7.85
C SER A 439 -22.86 -3.09 -8.73
N ASN A 440 -22.54 -2.98 -10.02
CA ASN A 440 -22.46 -4.14 -10.92
C ASN A 440 -21.36 -5.12 -10.49
N LEU A 441 -20.20 -4.60 -10.08
CA LEU A 441 -19.10 -5.41 -9.58
C LEU A 441 -19.46 -6.12 -8.26
N ALA A 442 -20.19 -5.45 -7.36
CA ALA A 442 -20.70 -6.07 -6.14
C ALA A 442 -21.68 -7.22 -6.44
N LYS A 443 -22.57 -7.06 -7.43
CA LYS A 443 -23.47 -8.13 -7.92
C LYS A 443 -22.67 -9.31 -8.48
N GLU A 444 -21.57 -9.05 -9.17
CA GLU A 444 -20.67 -10.09 -9.67
C GLU A 444 -20.02 -10.88 -8.53
N PHE A 445 -19.45 -10.21 -7.52
CA PHE A 445 -18.89 -10.89 -6.34
C PHE A 445 -19.94 -11.68 -5.57
N HIS A 446 -21.16 -11.14 -5.47
CA HIS A 446 -22.26 -11.84 -4.82
C HIS A 446 -22.63 -13.14 -5.56
N ARG A 447 -22.65 -13.11 -6.89
CA ARG A 447 -22.86 -14.30 -7.74
C ARG A 447 -21.71 -15.30 -7.59
N GLU A 448 -20.47 -14.82 -7.58
CA GLU A 448 -19.27 -15.65 -7.39
C GLU A 448 -19.30 -16.36 -6.04
N CYS A 449 -19.61 -15.65 -4.95
CA CYS A 449 -19.75 -16.24 -3.62
C CYS A 449 -20.91 -17.25 -3.52
N SER A 450 -22.00 -17.04 -4.27
CA SER A 450 -23.14 -17.95 -4.30
C SER A 450 -22.84 -19.25 -5.05
N ASN A 451 -22.06 -19.17 -6.13
CA ASN A 451 -21.69 -20.32 -6.96
C ASN A 451 -20.49 -21.11 -6.41
N SER A 452 -19.55 -20.42 -5.77
CA SER A 452 -18.25 -20.95 -5.35
C SER A 452 -18.10 -21.01 -3.83
N TYR A 453 -19.22 -21.08 -3.10
CA TYR A 453 -19.24 -20.91 -1.66
C TYR A 453 -18.21 -21.79 -0.92
N LEU A 454 -17.18 -21.12 -0.37
CA LEU A 454 -15.97 -21.72 0.18
C LEU A 454 -15.45 -22.91 -0.65
N SER A 455 -14.83 -22.60 -1.79
CA SER A 455 -13.88 -23.49 -2.49
C SER A 455 -12.77 -24.06 -1.57
N ILE A 456 -12.67 -23.58 -0.33
CA ILE A 456 -11.86 -24.14 0.75
C ILE A 456 -12.28 -25.58 1.11
N HIS A 457 -13.55 -25.97 0.90
CA HIS A 457 -13.99 -27.38 1.02
C HIS A 457 -13.74 -28.24 -0.23
N THR A 458 -13.41 -27.64 -1.39
CA THR A 458 -13.13 -28.41 -2.62
C THR A 458 -11.80 -29.16 -2.61
N MET A 459 -10.99 -29.06 -1.53
CA MET A 459 -9.85 -29.98 -1.31
C MET A 459 -10.27 -31.46 -1.33
N ARG A 460 -11.56 -31.77 -1.18
CA ARG A 460 -12.10 -33.13 -1.16
C ARG A 460 -12.19 -33.84 -2.53
N ARG A 461 -12.00 -33.17 -3.69
CA ARG A 461 -12.43 -33.74 -5.00
C ARG A 461 -11.35 -34.08 -6.03
N SER A 462 -10.06 -33.93 -5.74
CA SER A 462 -9.00 -34.35 -6.67
C SER A 462 -7.95 -35.17 -5.93
N PRO A 463 -7.39 -36.25 -6.49
CA PRO A 463 -6.23 -36.93 -5.89
C PRO A 463 -5.11 -35.90 -5.72
N VAL A 464 -4.91 -35.46 -4.47
CA VAL A 464 -4.01 -34.36 -4.16
C VAL A 464 -2.59 -34.91 -4.10
N HIS A 465 -1.72 -34.48 -5.00
CA HIS A 465 -0.27 -34.63 -4.79
C HIS A 465 0.12 -33.73 -3.61
N ILE A 466 0.46 -34.35 -2.48
CA ILE A 466 0.83 -33.65 -1.23
C ILE A 466 2.37 -33.54 -1.11
N SER A 467 3.07 -33.37 -2.24
CA SER A 467 4.53 -33.26 -2.22
C SER A 467 4.99 -31.94 -1.61
N THR A 468 6.12 -31.99 -0.89
CA THR A 468 6.86 -30.78 -0.55
C THR A 468 7.65 -30.38 -1.77
N ARG A 469 7.42 -29.15 -2.21
CA ARG A 469 8.18 -28.52 -3.27
C ARG A 469 9.24 -27.63 -2.64
N LEU A 470 10.47 -27.84 -3.05
CA LEU A 470 11.60 -26.98 -2.73
C LEU A 470 12.05 -26.27 -4.00
N PRO A 471 11.44 -25.13 -4.35
CA PRO A 471 12.06 -24.24 -5.34
C PRO A 471 13.28 -23.56 -4.73
N GLY A 472 14.45 -23.86 -5.29
CA GLY A 472 15.59 -22.95 -5.24
C GLY A 472 15.48 -21.99 -6.43
N SER A 473 15.34 -20.69 -6.16
CA SER A 473 15.61 -19.65 -7.15
C SER A 473 17.13 -19.47 -7.22
N LYS A 474 17.72 -19.91 -8.32
CA LYS A 474 19.17 -19.85 -8.54
C LYS A 474 19.41 -18.83 -9.64
N THR A 475 20.23 -17.84 -9.38
CA THR A 475 20.57 -16.86 -10.43
C THR A 475 21.90 -17.28 -10.99
N TYR A 476 21.94 -17.57 -12.29
CA TYR A 476 23.22 -17.54 -12.97
C TYR A 476 23.61 -16.09 -13.10
N ILE A 477 24.75 -15.77 -12.52
CA ILE A 477 25.44 -14.50 -12.66
C ILE A 477 26.63 -14.81 -13.57
N GLU A 478 26.63 -14.17 -14.74
CA GLU A 478 27.65 -14.14 -15.81
C GLU A 478 28.51 -15.39 -16.06
N TYR A 479 28.51 -15.87 -17.31
CA TYR A 479 29.79 -16.22 -17.93
C TYR A 479 29.84 -15.87 -19.42
N HIS A 480 30.95 -15.22 -19.77
CA HIS A 480 31.52 -15.20 -21.11
C HIS A 480 31.99 -16.61 -21.48
N SER A 481 31.47 -17.18 -22.56
CA SER A 481 31.97 -18.35 -23.32
C SER A 481 31.56 -19.79 -22.90
N ASP A 482 31.12 -20.54 -23.93
CA ASP A 482 31.08 -21.99 -24.22
C ASP A 482 30.84 -23.07 -23.13
N ALA A 483 30.52 -22.72 -21.88
CA ALA A 483 30.13 -23.68 -20.84
C ALA A 483 28.81 -24.38 -21.15
N SER A 484 28.84 -25.70 -21.34
CA SER A 484 27.62 -26.48 -21.47
C SER A 484 27.05 -26.83 -20.09
N LEU A 485 26.54 -25.85 -19.37
CA LEU A 485 25.89 -26.14 -18.09
C LEU A 485 24.57 -26.90 -18.32
N ASN A 486 24.46 -28.04 -17.65
CA ASN A 486 23.29 -28.90 -17.67
C ASN A 486 22.44 -28.71 -16.41
N ALA A 487 21.15 -28.40 -16.59
CA ALA A 487 20.19 -28.28 -15.48
C ALA A 487 20.09 -29.57 -14.63
N SER A 488 20.45 -30.74 -15.18
CA SER A 488 20.45 -32.02 -14.47
C SER A 488 21.52 -32.14 -13.38
N GLU A 489 22.73 -31.65 -13.60
CA GLU A 489 23.80 -31.64 -12.59
C GLU A 489 23.37 -30.84 -11.35
N MET A 490 22.73 -29.70 -11.59
CA MET A 490 22.18 -28.85 -10.53
C MET A 490 20.96 -29.44 -9.82
N ALA A 491 20.21 -30.30 -10.49
CA ALA A 491 19.10 -31.04 -9.90
C ALA A 491 19.65 -32.18 -9.01
N ASP A 492 20.74 -32.83 -9.43
CA ASP A 492 21.35 -33.96 -8.73
C ASP A 492 22.00 -33.58 -7.39
N ILE A 493 22.34 -32.29 -7.17
CA ILE A 493 22.75 -31.78 -5.85
C ILE A 493 21.73 -32.14 -4.76
N TRP A 494 20.42 -32.14 -5.07
CA TRP A 494 19.38 -32.50 -4.11
C TRP A 494 19.43 -33.98 -3.67
N SER A 495 20.03 -34.84 -4.50
CA SER A 495 20.19 -36.27 -4.24
C SER A 495 21.48 -36.58 -3.46
N ASN A 496 22.36 -35.60 -3.27
CA ASN A 496 23.57 -35.75 -2.47
C ASN A 496 23.21 -36.03 -0.99
N GLY A 497 23.93 -36.97 -0.37
CA GLY A 497 23.69 -37.39 1.01
C GLY A 497 23.80 -36.26 2.03
N GLN A 498 24.70 -35.29 1.83
CA GLN A 498 24.87 -34.14 2.72
C GLN A 498 23.66 -33.21 2.70
N VAL A 499 23.00 -33.06 1.55
CA VAL A 499 21.81 -32.21 1.39
C VAL A 499 20.56 -32.92 1.90
N LEU A 500 20.33 -34.15 1.42
CA LEU A 500 19.09 -34.87 1.66
C LEU A 500 18.94 -35.33 3.12
N GLU A 501 20.00 -35.84 3.75
CA GLU A 501 19.93 -36.31 5.14
C GLU A 501 19.80 -35.16 6.14
N GLU A 502 20.46 -34.02 5.88
CA GLU A 502 20.31 -32.84 6.72
C GLU A 502 18.90 -32.26 6.60
N LEU A 503 18.38 -32.15 5.37
CA LEU A 503 17.00 -31.71 5.14
C LEU A 503 15.97 -32.57 5.88
N LYS A 504 16.13 -33.91 5.91
CA LYS A 504 15.23 -34.84 6.60
C LYS A 504 15.08 -34.52 8.09
N ARG A 505 16.13 -34.02 8.76
CA ARG A 505 16.11 -33.66 10.19
C ARG A 505 15.14 -32.52 10.51
N HIS A 506 14.80 -31.71 9.51
CA HIS A 506 13.93 -30.55 9.66
C HIS A 506 12.53 -30.75 9.04
N LEU A 507 12.22 -31.95 8.56
CA LEU A 507 10.92 -32.28 7.97
C LEU A 507 10.00 -32.95 9.00
N VAL A 508 8.74 -32.51 9.01
CA VAL A 508 7.64 -33.17 9.73
C VAL A 508 6.79 -33.92 8.73
N ILE A 509 6.72 -35.24 8.88
CA ILE A 509 5.96 -36.14 8.01
C ILE A 509 4.63 -36.47 8.68
N PHE A 510 3.53 -36.17 7.99
CA PHE A 510 2.17 -36.48 8.41
C PHE A 510 1.75 -37.80 7.78
N ARG A 511 1.06 -38.64 8.54
CA ARG A 511 0.41 -39.85 8.01
C ARG A 511 -0.53 -39.49 6.84
N PRO A 512 -0.84 -40.44 5.96
CA PRO A 512 -1.65 -40.14 4.80
C PRO A 512 -3.01 -39.52 5.19
N LYS A 513 -3.47 -38.54 4.42
CA LYS A 513 -4.71 -37.76 4.64
C LYS A 513 -4.77 -36.91 5.92
N MET A 514 -3.76 -36.95 6.80
CA MET A 514 -3.77 -36.17 8.04
C MET A 514 -3.59 -34.67 7.79
N LEU A 515 -2.66 -34.26 6.92
CA LEU A 515 -2.40 -32.83 6.70
C LEU A 515 -3.65 -32.06 6.21
N PRO A 516 -4.40 -32.53 5.18
CA PRO A 516 -5.69 -31.92 4.82
C PRO A 516 -6.69 -31.87 5.99
N SER A 517 -6.74 -32.94 6.79
CA SER A 517 -7.61 -32.99 7.98
C SER A 517 -7.22 -31.94 9.01
N VAL A 518 -5.92 -31.68 9.22
CA VAL A 518 -5.45 -30.60 10.12
C VAL A 518 -5.98 -29.26 9.65
N PHE A 519 -5.88 -28.92 8.35
CA PHE A 519 -6.47 -27.70 7.82
C PHE A 519 -7.98 -27.64 8.05
N GLU A 520 -8.70 -28.73 7.79
CA GLU A 520 -10.15 -28.79 8.01
C GLU A 520 -10.51 -28.50 9.47
N TRP A 521 -9.83 -29.14 10.42
CA TRP A 521 -10.08 -28.96 11.86
C TRP A 521 -9.71 -27.57 12.37
N THR A 522 -8.51 -27.07 12.04
CA THR A 522 -8.03 -25.79 12.61
C THR A 522 -8.69 -24.57 11.97
N THR A 523 -9.23 -24.70 10.76
CA THR A 523 -9.98 -23.62 10.09
C THR A 523 -11.50 -23.73 10.24
N PHE A 524 -12.02 -24.83 10.79
CA PHE A 524 -13.47 -25.09 10.92
C PHE A 524 -14.23 -23.95 11.59
N GLY A 525 -13.70 -23.38 12.67
CA GLY A 525 -14.36 -22.28 13.38
C GLY A 525 -14.49 -21.01 12.52
N LEU A 526 -13.42 -20.67 11.78
CA LEU A 526 -13.41 -19.50 10.89
C LEU A 526 -14.38 -19.68 9.71
N THR A 527 -14.34 -20.86 9.07
CA THR A 527 -15.19 -21.17 7.92
C THR A 527 -16.66 -21.25 8.33
N SER A 528 -16.96 -21.79 9.52
CA SER A 528 -18.31 -21.81 10.09
C SER A 528 -18.82 -20.41 10.40
N ALA A 529 -18.01 -19.55 11.00
CA ALA A 529 -18.39 -18.16 11.29
C ALA A 529 -18.66 -17.36 10.01
N LEU A 530 -17.77 -17.45 9.01
CA LEU A 530 -17.99 -16.87 7.68
C LEU A 530 -19.29 -17.42 7.06
N ARG A 531 -19.57 -18.71 7.27
CA ARG A 531 -20.76 -19.32 6.74
C ARG A 531 -22.05 -18.73 7.32
N ILE A 532 -22.11 -18.64 8.65
CA ILE A 532 -23.23 -18.02 9.37
C ILE A 532 -23.48 -16.59 8.89
N ILE A 533 -22.41 -15.79 8.74
CA ILE A 533 -22.53 -14.40 8.29
C ILE A 533 -23.08 -14.33 6.86
N TRP A 534 -22.54 -15.13 5.94
CA TRP A 534 -23.02 -15.12 4.57
C TRP A 534 -24.46 -15.63 4.45
N ASP A 535 -24.83 -16.72 5.13
CA ASP A 535 -26.20 -17.24 5.11
C ASP A 535 -27.22 -16.21 5.62
N LYS A 536 -26.80 -15.32 6.54
CA LYS A 536 -27.61 -14.19 7.03
C LYS A 536 -27.83 -13.09 6.00
N TYR A 537 -26.89 -12.86 5.08
CA TYR A 537 -26.91 -11.70 4.17
C TYR A 537 -27.05 -12.03 2.67
N LYS A 538 -26.88 -13.29 2.26
CA LYS A 538 -26.92 -13.72 0.85
C LYS A 538 -28.24 -13.43 0.11
N ASN A 539 -29.34 -13.26 0.84
CA ASN A 539 -30.64 -12.98 0.25
C ASN A 539 -31.00 -11.49 0.30
N ARG A 540 -30.14 -10.63 0.86
CA ARG A 540 -30.40 -9.19 0.86
C ARG A 540 -30.02 -8.59 -0.49
N PRO A 541 -30.94 -7.96 -1.22
CA PRO A 541 -30.60 -7.25 -2.44
C PRO A 541 -29.60 -6.13 -2.14
N ALA A 542 -28.68 -5.87 -3.07
CA ALA A 542 -27.71 -4.76 -2.96
C ALA A 542 -28.35 -3.36 -2.86
N GLU A 543 -29.67 -3.28 -3.07
CA GLU A 543 -30.51 -2.07 -3.04
C GLU A 543 -31.16 -1.81 -1.66
N GLU A 544 -31.12 -2.78 -0.73
CA GLU A 544 -31.52 -2.58 0.67
C GLU A 544 -30.45 -1.81 1.45
N SER A 545 -30.85 -1.15 2.56
CA SER A 545 -29.95 -0.40 3.45
C SER A 545 -28.63 -1.15 3.68
N GLY A 546 -27.49 -0.49 3.39
CA GLY A 546 -26.17 -1.11 3.39
C GLY A 546 -25.89 -1.95 4.65
N ILE A 547 -25.28 -3.11 4.45
CA ILE A 547 -25.00 -4.10 5.50
C ILE A 547 -24.19 -3.45 6.61
N SER A 548 -24.58 -3.65 7.86
CA SER A 548 -23.94 -3.00 8.99
C SER A 548 -22.40 -3.17 8.97
N PRO A 549 -21.60 -2.08 9.14
CA PRO A 549 -20.14 -2.13 8.95
C PRO A 549 -19.46 -3.13 9.87
N TYR A 550 -19.98 -3.34 11.07
CA TYR A 550 -19.46 -4.32 12.03
C TYR A 550 -19.39 -5.74 11.44
N TRP A 551 -20.37 -6.12 10.61
CA TRP A 551 -20.39 -7.42 9.94
C TRP A 551 -19.39 -7.48 8.78
N VAL A 552 -19.25 -6.38 8.03
CA VAL A 552 -18.24 -6.27 6.96
C VAL A 552 -16.83 -6.38 7.55
N GLU A 553 -16.56 -5.68 8.64
CA GLU A 553 -15.25 -5.71 9.30
C GLU A 553 -14.93 -7.04 9.97
N LEU A 554 -15.92 -7.67 10.62
CA LEU A 554 -15.74 -9.02 11.17
C LEU A 554 -15.45 -10.02 10.05
N THR A 555 -16.20 -9.96 8.94
CA THR A 555 -15.96 -10.80 7.76
C THR A 555 -14.54 -10.61 7.25
N ALA A 556 -14.08 -9.36 7.12
CA ALA A 556 -12.71 -9.05 6.69
C ALA A 556 -11.65 -9.62 7.63
N ALA A 557 -11.87 -9.53 8.95
CA ALA A 557 -10.97 -10.09 9.94
C ALA A 557 -10.92 -11.63 9.88
N LEU A 558 -12.06 -12.29 9.66
CA LEU A 558 -12.16 -13.75 9.52
C LEU A 558 -11.52 -14.24 8.21
N GLU A 559 -11.78 -13.58 7.08
CA GLU A 559 -11.12 -13.91 5.81
C GLU A 559 -9.60 -13.73 5.91
N ARG A 560 -9.12 -12.63 6.51
CA ARG A 560 -7.67 -12.45 6.74
C ARG A 560 -7.07 -13.52 7.66
N SER A 561 -7.79 -13.92 8.70
CA SER A 561 -7.38 -15.01 9.60
C SER A 561 -7.24 -16.32 8.83
N LEU A 562 -8.22 -16.63 7.99
CA LEU A 562 -8.21 -17.83 7.14
C LEU A 562 -7.07 -17.79 6.12
N ASN A 563 -6.78 -16.62 5.54
CA ASN A 563 -5.65 -16.40 4.65
C ASN A 563 -4.32 -16.67 5.36
N TYR A 564 -4.17 -16.20 6.61
CA TYR A 564 -3.01 -16.50 7.43
C TYR A 564 -2.88 -18.01 7.68
N MET A 565 -3.97 -18.71 8.03
CA MET A 565 -3.96 -20.16 8.24
C MET A 565 -3.53 -20.95 6.99
N HIS A 566 -3.84 -20.45 5.79
CA HIS A 566 -3.47 -21.07 4.52
C HIS A 566 -2.10 -20.67 3.96
N THR A 567 -1.53 -19.52 4.36
CA THR A 567 -0.30 -19.00 3.75
C THR A 567 0.83 -18.76 4.74
N GLY A 568 0.53 -18.69 6.04
CA GLY A 568 1.44 -18.29 7.11
C GLY A 568 1.90 -16.84 7.07
N ASN A 569 1.43 -16.03 6.12
CA ASN A 569 1.95 -14.68 5.92
C ASN A 569 1.31 -13.67 6.86
N ALA A 570 2.02 -13.28 7.92
CA ALA A 570 1.52 -12.32 8.91
C ALA A 570 1.20 -10.93 8.33
N LYS A 571 1.72 -10.55 7.15
CA LYS A 571 1.41 -9.26 6.50
C LYS A 571 -0.08 -9.12 6.12
N VAL A 572 -0.82 -10.23 6.04
CA VAL A 572 -2.27 -10.20 5.78
C VAL A 572 -3.08 -9.77 7.01
N LEU A 573 -2.50 -9.85 8.22
CA LEU A 573 -3.16 -9.53 9.47
C LEU A 573 -3.18 -8.02 9.71
N THR A 574 -4.37 -7.44 9.81
CA THR A 574 -4.55 -6.01 10.17
C THR A 574 -4.59 -5.86 11.68
N ARG A 575 -3.41 -5.81 12.29
CA ARG A 575 -3.20 -5.72 13.75
C ARG A 575 -4.07 -4.68 14.45
N GLY A 576 -4.34 -3.55 13.79
CA GLY A 576 -5.24 -2.52 14.32
C GLY A 576 -6.55 -3.07 14.87
N LEU A 577 -7.43 -3.62 14.02
CA LEU A 577 -8.70 -4.20 14.48
C LEU A 577 -8.53 -5.62 15.03
N MET A 578 -7.64 -6.41 14.44
CA MET A 578 -7.55 -7.84 14.75
C MET A 578 -6.90 -8.14 16.10
N ASP A 579 -6.02 -7.28 16.63
CA ASP A 579 -5.42 -7.47 17.96
C ASP A 579 -6.48 -7.26 19.07
N PRO A 580 -7.27 -6.15 19.08
CA PRO A 580 -8.38 -6.00 20.03
C PRO A 580 -9.45 -7.09 19.93
N LEU A 581 -9.68 -7.65 18.74
CA LEU A 581 -10.57 -8.79 18.54
C LEU A 581 -9.94 -10.14 18.92
N TRP A 582 -8.70 -10.15 19.41
CA TRP A 582 -7.86 -11.31 19.77
C TRP A 582 -7.44 -12.22 18.62
N LEU A 583 -7.92 -11.99 17.39
CA LEU A 583 -7.65 -12.84 16.23
C LEU A 583 -6.16 -12.87 15.86
N SER A 584 -5.53 -11.73 15.62
CA SER A 584 -4.12 -11.74 15.21
C SER A 584 -3.17 -12.11 16.35
N LEU A 585 -3.48 -11.72 17.59
CA LEU A 585 -2.69 -12.11 18.76
C LEU A 585 -2.68 -13.62 18.95
N SER A 586 -3.87 -14.25 18.97
CA SER A 586 -4.00 -15.71 19.14
C SER A 586 -3.41 -16.50 17.97
N LEU A 587 -3.60 -16.06 16.73
CA LEU A 587 -3.00 -16.71 15.57
C LEU A 587 -1.47 -16.68 15.60
N VAL A 588 -0.86 -15.57 16.02
CA VAL A 588 0.60 -15.42 16.09
C VAL A 588 1.18 -16.13 17.31
N ASN A 589 0.53 -16.01 18.47
CA ASN A 589 1.04 -16.53 19.74
C ASN A 589 0.70 -18.00 19.96
N ASP A 590 -0.52 -18.42 19.63
CA ASP A 590 -1.04 -19.75 19.95
C ASP A 590 -1.27 -20.61 18.71
N GLY A 591 -1.35 -20.00 17.53
CA GLY A 591 -1.60 -20.66 16.25
C GLY A 591 -3.09 -20.85 15.93
N LEU A 592 -3.97 -20.78 16.93
CA LEU A 592 -5.41 -20.96 16.76
C LEU A 592 -6.16 -19.63 16.92
N PRO A 593 -7.25 -19.40 16.16
CA PRO A 593 -8.01 -18.18 16.24
C PRO A 593 -8.87 -18.12 17.51
N CYS A 594 -8.78 -17.03 18.24
CA CYS A 594 -9.65 -16.66 19.34
C CYS A 594 -10.44 -15.39 19.00
N LEU A 595 -11.65 -15.28 19.54
CA LEU A 595 -12.50 -14.09 19.42
C LEU A 595 -12.63 -13.41 20.77
N SER A 596 -12.49 -12.08 20.78
CA SER A 596 -12.78 -11.27 21.95
C SER A 596 -14.25 -11.36 22.35
N PRO A 597 -14.60 -11.06 23.62
CA PRO A 597 -15.98 -11.02 24.09
C PRO A 597 -16.87 -9.98 23.39
N VAL A 598 -16.32 -9.08 22.56
CA VAL A 598 -17.09 -8.19 21.68
C VAL A 598 -17.97 -9.02 20.73
N ILE A 599 -17.51 -10.23 20.38
CA ILE A 599 -18.23 -11.17 19.54
C ILE A 599 -18.72 -12.31 20.45
N SER A 600 -20.04 -12.51 20.49
CA SER A 600 -20.64 -13.56 21.30
C SER A 600 -21.17 -14.69 20.42
N LEU A 601 -20.93 -15.91 20.90
CA LEU A 601 -21.49 -17.15 20.37
C LEU A 601 -22.47 -17.68 21.42
N PRO A 602 -23.79 -17.51 21.24
CA PRO A 602 -24.78 -17.94 22.22
C PRO A 602 -24.64 -19.44 22.47
N ARG A 603 -24.49 -19.85 23.74
CA ARG A 603 -24.35 -21.26 24.13
C ARG A 603 -25.54 -22.13 23.70
N THR A 604 -26.69 -21.52 23.46
CA THR A 604 -27.95 -22.17 23.09
C THR A 604 -28.10 -22.40 21.58
N SER A 605 -27.31 -21.74 20.73
CA SER A 605 -27.41 -21.89 19.28
C SER A 605 -26.07 -21.64 18.60
N LEU A 606 -25.38 -22.73 18.22
CA LEU A 606 -24.13 -22.69 17.45
C LEU A 606 -24.29 -22.04 16.05
N SER A 607 -25.52 -21.76 15.62
CA SER A 607 -25.85 -21.09 14.35
C SER A 607 -25.99 -19.58 14.46
N GLN A 608 -25.79 -18.98 15.64
CA GLN A 608 -25.93 -17.54 15.84
C GLN A 608 -24.59 -16.93 16.26
N LEU A 609 -24.28 -15.79 15.64
CA LEU A 609 -23.17 -14.93 16.00
C LEU A 609 -23.78 -13.56 16.31
N ASP A 610 -23.29 -12.90 17.33
CA ASP A 610 -23.70 -11.55 17.68
C ASP A 610 -22.51 -10.65 18.02
N ILE A 611 -22.65 -9.34 17.79
CA ILE A 611 -21.57 -8.36 17.96
C ILE A 611 -22.09 -7.24 18.86
N ARG A 612 -21.38 -6.99 19.97
CA ARG A 612 -21.60 -5.83 20.83
C ARG A 612 -21.05 -4.57 20.15
N PHE A 613 -21.89 -3.89 19.36
CA PHE A 613 -21.49 -2.72 18.57
C PHE A 613 -20.91 -1.56 19.40
N VAL A 614 -21.41 -1.38 20.63
CA VAL A 614 -20.95 -0.35 21.58
C VAL A 614 -19.49 -0.59 21.97
N ASP A 615 -19.13 -1.86 22.19
CA ASP A 615 -17.79 -2.28 22.62
C ASP A 615 -16.81 -2.45 21.44
N TRP A 616 -17.18 -1.99 20.24
CA TRP A 616 -16.32 -2.15 19.07
C TRP A 616 -15.00 -1.36 19.25
N PRO A 617 -13.85 -1.93 18.88
CA PRO A 617 -12.56 -1.27 19.06
C PRO A 617 -12.46 0.08 18.34
N VAL A 618 -11.95 1.10 19.06
CA VAL A 618 -11.72 2.46 18.55
C VAL A 618 -10.27 2.88 18.72
N ARG A 619 -9.77 3.70 17.78
CA ARG A 619 -8.46 4.36 17.89
C ARG A 619 -8.61 5.83 17.56
N LYS A 620 -8.19 6.71 18.49
CA LYS A 620 -8.36 8.16 18.37
C LYS A 620 -9.82 8.57 18.07
N GLY A 621 -10.79 7.83 18.63
CA GLY A 621 -12.22 8.08 18.43
C GLY A 621 -12.79 7.64 17.09
N GLU A 622 -12.03 6.96 16.23
CA GLU A 622 -12.51 6.33 14.99
C GLU A 622 -12.64 4.80 15.18
N PRO A 623 -13.70 4.16 14.67
CA PRO A 623 -13.83 2.71 14.72
C PRO A 623 -12.75 2.02 13.87
N MET A 624 -12.14 0.98 14.40
CA MET A 624 -11.05 0.27 13.72
C MET A 624 -11.59 -0.62 12.59
N VAL A 625 -10.81 -0.77 11.51
CA VAL A 625 -11.19 -1.51 10.30
C VAL A 625 -10.12 -2.51 9.85
N ALA A 626 -10.55 -3.64 9.30
CA ALA A 626 -9.77 -4.66 8.60
C ALA A 626 -10.04 -4.69 7.08
N SER A 627 -11.17 -4.14 6.62
CA SER A 627 -11.65 -4.22 5.23
C SER A 627 -10.88 -3.35 4.23
N LYS A 628 -10.09 -2.36 4.69
CA LYS A 628 -9.47 -1.31 3.85
C LYS A 628 -8.83 -1.81 2.55
N LYS A 629 -7.93 -2.80 2.62
CA LYS A 629 -7.26 -3.31 1.42
C LYS A 629 -8.21 -4.03 0.45
N SER A 630 -9.24 -4.72 0.96
CA SER A 630 -10.24 -5.37 0.11
C SER A 630 -11.08 -4.32 -0.64
N HIS A 631 -11.53 -3.26 0.03
CA HIS A 631 -12.23 -2.17 -0.66
C HIS A 631 -11.32 -1.45 -1.68
N MET A 632 -10.08 -1.11 -1.30
CA MET A 632 -9.16 -0.43 -2.21
C MET A 632 -8.82 -1.26 -3.44
N PHE A 633 -8.61 -2.57 -3.28
CA PHE A 633 -8.26 -3.47 -4.37
C PHE A 633 -9.43 -3.72 -5.31
N ASN A 634 -10.64 -3.88 -4.78
CA ASN A 634 -11.81 -4.24 -5.59
C ASN A 634 -12.58 -3.02 -6.13
N TYR A 635 -12.65 -1.91 -5.40
CA TYR A 635 -13.51 -0.75 -5.72
C TYR A 635 -12.80 0.60 -5.77
N GLY A 636 -11.54 0.68 -5.32
CA GLY A 636 -10.76 1.91 -5.25
C GLY A 636 -10.86 2.67 -3.91
N LEU A 637 -10.05 3.73 -3.80
CA LEU A 637 -9.92 4.52 -2.56
C LEU A 637 -11.20 5.27 -2.20
N ASP A 638 -11.88 5.87 -3.18
CA ASP A 638 -13.07 6.71 -2.98
C ASP A 638 -14.24 5.92 -2.34
N HIS A 639 -14.38 4.66 -2.76
CA HIS A 639 -15.37 3.75 -2.17
C HIS A 639 -15.04 3.46 -0.70
N PHE A 640 -13.78 3.13 -0.39
CA PHE A 640 -13.35 2.89 0.99
C PHE A 640 -13.56 4.12 1.88
N GLN A 641 -13.23 5.32 1.40
CA GLN A 641 -13.43 6.55 2.15
C GLN A 641 -14.91 6.79 2.49
N SER A 642 -15.81 6.53 1.54
CA SER A 642 -17.26 6.67 1.72
C SER A 642 -17.81 5.64 2.71
N TYR A 643 -17.36 4.38 2.59
CA TYR A 643 -17.66 3.31 3.54
C TYR A 643 -17.18 3.64 4.96
N HIS A 644 -15.90 4.01 5.12
CA HIS A 644 -15.29 4.30 6.41
C HIS A 644 -15.94 5.50 7.09
N GLY A 645 -16.26 6.55 6.31
CA GLY A 645 -17.02 7.70 6.79
C GLY A 645 -18.41 7.30 7.31
N SER A 646 -19.11 6.43 6.59
CA SER A 646 -20.41 5.88 7.04
C SER A 646 -20.27 5.10 8.34
N PHE A 647 -19.22 4.31 8.49
CA PHE A 647 -18.97 3.54 9.70
C PHE A 647 -18.69 4.45 10.90
N LEU A 648 -17.83 5.46 10.73
CA LEU A 648 -17.50 6.42 11.78
C LEU A 648 -18.75 7.10 12.35
N ILE A 649 -19.66 7.58 11.49
CA ILE A 649 -20.90 8.22 11.93
C ILE A 649 -21.82 7.25 12.64
N LYS A 650 -22.06 6.06 12.05
CA LYS A 650 -22.92 5.04 12.67
C LYS A 650 -22.41 4.62 14.05
N HIS A 651 -21.10 4.45 14.20
CA HIS A 651 -20.49 4.09 15.48
C HIS A 651 -20.53 5.24 16.49
N ALA A 652 -20.28 6.48 16.04
CA ALA A 652 -20.36 7.66 16.89
C ALA A 652 -21.78 7.85 17.46
N LEU A 653 -22.83 7.60 16.65
CA LEU A 653 -24.22 7.70 17.09
C LEU A 653 -24.63 6.65 18.14
N LEU A 654 -23.95 5.50 18.20
CA LEU A 654 -24.17 4.51 19.26
C LEU A 654 -23.49 4.89 20.58
N ASN A 655 -22.49 5.78 20.53
CA ASN A 655 -21.61 6.14 21.63
C ASN A 655 -21.62 7.66 21.91
N VAL A 656 -22.79 8.29 21.81
CA VAL A 656 -22.92 9.73 22.12
C VAL A 656 -22.75 9.94 23.62
N PRO A 657 -21.82 10.83 24.07
CA PRO A 657 -21.65 11.12 25.49
C PRO A 657 -22.96 11.64 26.10
N GLU A 658 -23.31 11.15 27.28
CA GLU A 658 -24.56 11.54 27.96
C GLU A 658 -24.63 13.05 28.22
N GLU A 659 -23.48 13.67 28.44
CA GLU A 659 -23.28 15.07 28.79
C GLU A 659 -23.36 16.01 27.57
N PHE A 660 -23.19 15.49 26.35
CA PHE A 660 -23.12 16.32 25.15
C PHE A 660 -24.46 16.99 24.85
N HIS A 661 -24.62 18.27 25.21
CA HIS A 661 -25.88 19.01 25.08
C HIS A 661 -27.08 18.26 25.69
N ALA A 662 -26.94 17.82 26.95
CA ALA A 662 -27.98 17.07 27.67
C ALA A 662 -29.34 17.79 27.77
N SER A 663 -29.38 19.13 27.62
CA SER A 663 -30.62 19.92 27.60
C SER A 663 -31.45 19.75 26.32
N LEU A 664 -30.88 19.19 25.25
CA LEU A 664 -31.59 18.96 23.99
C LEU A 664 -32.32 17.61 23.99
N PRO A 665 -33.46 17.49 23.30
CA PRO A 665 -34.08 16.19 23.04
C PRO A 665 -33.11 15.21 22.38
N ILE A 666 -33.25 13.92 22.67
CA ILE A 666 -32.35 12.87 22.18
C ILE A 666 -32.13 12.94 20.66
N THR A 667 -33.19 13.14 19.89
CA THR A 667 -33.13 13.26 18.42
C THR A 667 -32.26 14.43 17.98
N SER A 668 -32.50 15.63 18.53
CA SER A 668 -31.72 16.84 18.24
C SER A 668 -30.25 16.69 18.67
N ARG A 669 -30.01 16.01 19.81
CA ARG A 669 -28.68 15.70 20.32
C ARG A 669 -27.90 14.80 19.38
N LEU A 670 -28.53 13.72 18.89
CA LEU A 670 -27.94 12.78 17.93
C LEU A 670 -27.58 13.48 16.60
N ILE A 671 -28.51 14.28 16.05
CA ILE A 671 -28.30 15.02 14.80
C ILE A 671 -27.13 16.01 14.94
N LEU A 672 -27.14 16.82 16.01
CA LEU A 672 -26.09 17.81 16.26
C LEU A 672 -24.72 17.14 16.44
N PHE A 673 -24.67 16.00 17.15
CA PHE A 673 -23.43 15.25 17.36
C PHE A 673 -22.89 14.67 16.05
N ALA A 674 -23.74 14.12 15.20
CA ALA A 674 -23.35 13.58 13.89
C ALA A 674 -22.77 14.68 12.98
N PHE A 675 -23.39 15.86 12.93
CA PHE A 675 -22.85 16.99 12.18
C PHE A 675 -21.55 17.51 12.78
N HIS A 676 -21.42 17.58 14.10
CA HIS A 676 -20.16 17.96 14.76
C HIS A 676 -19.01 17.01 14.39
N LYS A 677 -19.28 15.69 14.34
CA LYS A 677 -18.31 14.69 13.87
C LYS A 677 -17.98 14.86 12.38
N ALA A 678 -18.96 15.15 11.53
CA ALA A 678 -18.72 15.44 10.12
C ALA A 678 -17.82 16.67 9.93
N PHE A 679 -18.01 17.72 10.73
CA PHE A 679 -17.15 18.91 10.68
C PHE A 679 -15.71 18.64 11.12
N LYS A 680 -15.48 17.78 12.12
CA LYS A 680 -14.10 17.34 12.46
C LYS A 680 -13.40 16.67 11.28
N ILE A 681 -14.15 15.92 10.48
CA ILE A 681 -13.61 15.27 9.29
C ILE A 681 -13.38 16.27 8.17
N TYR A 682 -14.31 17.20 7.95
CA TYR A 682 -14.11 18.32 7.04
C TYR A 682 -12.84 19.11 7.37
N ILE A 683 -12.65 19.49 8.63
CA ILE A 683 -11.45 20.19 9.10
C ILE A 683 -10.19 19.36 8.80
N THR A 684 -10.23 18.05 9.06
CA THR A 684 -9.11 17.15 8.76
C THR A 684 -8.79 17.15 7.27
N ASP A 685 -9.79 17.09 6.39
CA ASP A 685 -9.60 17.12 4.94
C ASP A 685 -8.97 18.45 4.48
N ILE A 686 -9.38 19.58 5.06
CA ILE A 686 -8.79 20.89 4.76
C ILE A 686 -7.32 20.95 5.20
N VAL A 687 -7.02 20.49 6.41
CA VAL A 687 -5.64 20.46 6.94
C VAL A 687 -4.73 19.58 6.08
N VAL A 688 -5.23 18.43 5.60
CA VAL A 688 -4.49 17.55 4.68
C VAL A 688 -4.30 18.23 3.32
N MET A 689 -5.34 18.83 2.75
CA MET A 689 -5.24 19.55 1.47
C MET A 689 -4.18 20.65 1.53
N VAL A 690 -4.30 21.58 2.48
CA VAL A 690 -3.34 22.70 2.64
C VAL A 690 -1.95 22.14 2.92
N GLY A 691 -1.85 21.14 3.79
CA GLY A 691 -0.58 20.53 4.16
C GLY A 691 0.14 19.80 3.03
N ASN A 692 -0.59 19.22 2.08
CA ASN A 692 0.01 18.58 0.90
C ASN A 692 0.44 19.64 -0.11
N VAL A 693 -0.45 20.56 -0.49
CA VAL A 693 -0.15 21.55 -1.54
C VAL A 693 0.98 22.50 -1.10
N VAL A 694 0.91 23.05 0.11
CA VAL A 694 1.97 23.92 0.64
C VAL A 694 3.24 23.09 0.92
N GLY A 695 3.10 21.82 1.31
CA GLY A 695 4.26 20.93 1.51
C GLY A 695 5.05 20.71 0.22
N ASP A 696 4.35 20.49 -0.90
CA ASP A 696 4.95 20.33 -2.22
C ASP A 696 5.65 21.63 -2.68
N GLU A 697 5.01 22.80 -2.48
CA GLU A 697 5.63 24.11 -2.75
C GLU A 697 6.92 24.32 -1.93
N LEU A 698 6.87 24.01 -0.63
CA LEU A 698 8.01 24.18 0.27
C LEU A 698 9.18 23.28 -0.06
N ASN A 699 8.94 22.06 -0.57
CA ASN A 699 10.03 21.17 -0.98
C ASN A 699 10.82 21.77 -2.15
N VAL A 700 10.17 22.51 -3.05
CA VAL A 700 10.86 23.23 -4.13
C VAL A 700 11.64 24.42 -3.55
N SER A 701 11.00 25.26 -2.74
CA SER A 701 11.65 26.48 -2.19
C SER A 701 12.77 26.19 -1.18
N LEU A 702 12.79 25.03 -0.53
CA LEU A 702 13.86 24.64 0.39
C LEU A 702 15.13 24.16 -0.33
N CYS A 703 15.01 23.77 -1.61
CA CYS A 703 16.13 23.39 -2.47
C CYS A 703 16.61 24.54 -3.36
N ASP A 704 16.05 25.75 -3.20
CA ASP A 704 16.40 26.94 -3.96
C ASP A 704 17.77 27.49 -3.50
N ASP A 705 18.58 28.04 -4.42
CA ASP A 705 19.91 28.57 -4.11
C ASP A 705 19.87 29.91 -3.34
N ASP A 706 18.73 30.62 -3.35
CA ASP A 706 18.59 31.91 -2.65
C ASP A 706 18.39 31.72 -1.13
N PRO A 707 19.31 32.23 -0.28
CA PRO A 707 19.22 32.10 1.17
C PRO A 707 17.99 32.81 1.77
N VAL A 708 17.43 33.83 1.11
CA VAL A 708 16.22 34.54 1.54
C VAL A 708 15.00 33.66 1.33
N ILE A 709 14.89 33.02 0.16
CA ILE A 709 13.80 32.08 -0.17
C ILE A 709 13.85 30.88 0.77
N GLN A 710 15.05 30.32 1.04
CA GLN A 710 15.20 29.23 2.00
C GLN A 710 14.79 29.62 3.43
N ALA A 711 15.16 30.81 3.90
CA ALA A 711 14.81 31.29 5.23
C ALA A 711 13.28 31.47 5.38
N GLN A 712 12.63 32.07 4.38
CA GLN A 712 11.17 32.21 4.33
C GLN A 712 10.48 30.83 4.28
N ALA A 713 10.99 29.89 3.49
CA ALA A 713 10.47 28.53 3.40
C ALA A 713 10.58 27.77 4.74
N LYS A 714 11.67 27.95 5.50
CA LYS A 714 11.83 27.38 6.86
C LYS A 714 10.81 27.95 7.85
N GLU A 715 10.54 29.25 7.79
CA GLU A 715 9.52 29.88 8.64
C GLU A 715 8.12 29.36 8.29
N ARG A 716 7.77 29.34 7.00
CA ARG A 716 6.49 28.83 6.48
C ARG A 716 6.29 27.35 6.80
N ARG A 717 7.34 26.52 6.76
CA ARG A 717 7.32 25.11 7.20
C ARG A 717 7.04 24.98 8.70
N THR A 718 7.61 25.86 9.52
CA THR A 718 7.38 25.89 10.97
C THR A 718 5.93 26.31 11.27
N ALA A 719 5.44 27.34 10.60
CA ALA A 719 4.05 27.79 10.71
C ALA A 719 3.06 26.69 10.32
N LEU A 720 3.31 25.99 9.20
CA LEU A 720 2.49 24.86 8.76
C LEU A 720 2.47 23.73 9.81
N ALA A 721 3.61 23.42 10.42
CA ALA A 721 3.71 22.40 11.45
C ALA A 721 2.97 22.80 12.75
N LEU A 722 3.03 24.07 13.14
CA LEU A 722 2.30 24.60 14.30
C LEU A 722 0.79 24.67 14.03
N TRP A 723 0.38 25.09 12.84
CA TRP A 723 -1.02 25.15 12.44
C TRP A 723 -1.68 23.77 12.42
N LYS A 724 -1.00 22.76 11.87
CA LYS A 724 -1.45 21.36 11.85
C LYS A 724 -1.72 20.77 13.25
N LYS A 725 -1.08 21.30 14.29
CA LYS A 725 -1.21 20.85 15.68
C LYS A 725 -2.32 21.56 16.45
N GLN A 726 -2.96 22.58 15.87
CA GLN A 726 -4.04 23.31 16.53
C GLN A 726 -5.30 22.44 16.62
N ASP A 727 -6.02 22.53 17.73
CA ASP A 727 -7.30 21.84 17.92
C ASP A 727 -8.40 22.39 16.99
N HIS A 728 -8.35 23.70 16.73
CA HIS A 728 -9.31 24.43 15.88
C HIS A 728 -8.58 25.23 14.79
N PRO A 729 -8.01 24.57 13.76
CA PRO A 729 -7.15 25.21 12.77
C PRO A 729 -7.88 26.21 11.87
N LEU A 730 -9.21 26.15 11.78
CA LEU A 730 -10.04 27.08 10.98
C LEU A 730 -10.62 28.25 11.81
N ALA A 731 -10.27 28.34 13.09
CA ALA A 731 -10.70 29.38 14.01
C ALA A 731 -9.70 30.55 14.08
N TYR A 732 -10.05 31.57 14.87
CA TYR A 732 -9.16 32.70 15.18
C TYR A 732 -8.23 32.45 16.37
N ALA A 733 -8.69 31.71 17.36
CA ALA A 733 -8.02 31.53 18.64
C ALA A 733 -6.72 30.72 18.58
N ASN A 734 -5.95 30.76 19.67
CA ASN A 734 -4.71 29.99 19.87
C ASN A 734 -3.65 30.19 18.77
N ASN A 735 -3.59 31.39 18.18
CA ASN A 735 -2.75 31.72 17.03
C ASN A 735 -3.04 30.88 15.77
N ALA A 736 -4.15 30.14 15.69
CA ALA A 736 -4.44 29.29 14.54
C ALA A 736 -4.53 30.10 13.24
N HIS A 737 -5.25 31.24 13.25
CA HIS A 737 -5.37 32.12 12.09
C HIS A 737 -4.03 32.77 11.71
N ARG A 738 -3.24 33.20 12.70
CA ARG A 738 -1.90 33.77 12.49
C ARG A 738 -0.97 32.77 11.80
N GLN A 739 -0.95 31.52 12.27
CA GLN A 739 -0.14 30.46 11.68
C GLN A 739 -0.66 30.08 10.28
N LEU A 740 -1.97 30.13 10.05
CA LEU A 740 -2.55 29.91 8.73
C LEU A 740 -2.13 31.00 7.73
N ILE A 741 -2.22 32.28 8.07
CA ILE A 741 -1.78 33.38 7.19
C ILE A 741 -0.31 33.19 6.79
N ARG A 742 0.57 32.90 7.76
CA ARG A 742 2.00 32.59 7.50
C ARG A 742 2.18 31.34 6.64
N THR A 743 1.31 30.35 6.77
CA THR A 743 1.36 29.12 5.97
C THR A 743 0.96 29.39 4.51
N ILE A 744 0.00 30.27 4.27
CA ILE A 744 -0.55 30.50 2.92
C ILE A 744 0.33 31.44 2.09
N HIS A 745 0.82 32.54 2.66
CA HIS A 745 1.65 33.51 1.92
C HIS A 745 3.08 33.02 1.73
N ALA A 746 3.54 33.02 0.48
CA ALA A 746 4.93 32.71 0.14
C ALA A 746 5.90 33.86 0.47
N ASN A 747 5.43 35.11 0.40
CA ASN A 747 6.23 36.30 0.69
C ASN A 747 5.70 37.02 1.94
N ASN A 748 6.61 37.46 2.81
CA ASN A 748 6.32 38.15 4.06
C ASN A 748 5.65 39.52 3.84
N ASP A 749 5.87 40.17 2.68
CA ASP A 749 5.28 41.48 2.35
C ASP A 749 3.73 41.46 2.30
N ASN A 750 3.14 40.28 2.05
CA ASN A 750 1.69 40.13 1.92
C ASN A 750 1.01 39.69 3.23
N LEU A 751 1.76 39.46 4.31
CA LEU A 751 1.21 39.00 5.60
C LEU A 751 0.20 40.01 6.19
N GLY A 752 0.43 41.30 5.98
CA GLY A 752 -0.45 42.38 6.44
C GLY A 752 -1.82 42.43 5.74
N GLN A 753 -2.01 41.69 4.64
CA GLN A 753 -3.27 41.62 3.89
C GLN A 753 -4.25 40.56 4.43
N GLY A 754 -3.81 39.72 5.38
CA GLY A 754 -4.62 38.61 5.90
C GLY A 754 -4.75 37.45 4.92
N LEU A 755 -5.77 36.60 5.06
CA LEU A 755 -5.99 35.50 4.10
C LEU A 755 -6.45 36.04 2.74
N PRO A 756 -5.98 35.47 1.61
CA PRO A 756 -6.46 35.84 0.28
C PRO A 756 -7.97 35.63 0.15
N ALA A 757 -8.73 36.72 0.02
CA ALA A 757 -10.19 36.68 0.02
C ALA A 757 -10.76 36.27 -1.35
N ALA A 758 -11.82 35.46 -1.35
CA ALA A 758 -12.63 35.20 -2.56
C ALA A 758 -13.41 36.45 -2.98
N ALA A 759 -13.66 36.65 -4.29
CA ALA A 759 -14.45 37.81 -4.76
C ALA A 759 -15.88 37.85 -4.19
N MET A 760 -16.41 36.70 -3.75
CA MET A 760 -17.73 36.65 -3.10
C MET A 760 -17.78 37.32 -1.71
N GLY A 761 -16.62 37.70 -1.15
CA GLY A 761 -16.50 38.36 0.15
C GLY A 761 -16.86 37.46 1.34
N GLN A 762 -17.12 38.09 2.49
CA GLN A 762 -17.59 37.40 3.69
C GLN A 762 -18.98 36.79 3.47
N LYS A 763 -19.25 35.65 4.11
CA LYS A 763 -20.54 34.92 4.07
C LYS A 763 -21.01 34.56 5.48
N SER A 764 -22.26 34.12 5.62
CA SER A 764 -22.81 33.64 6.90
C SER A 764 -22.63 32.12 7.07
N LEU A 765 -22.72 31.64 8.32
CA LEU A 765 -22.78 30.21 8.63
C LEU A 765 -24.01 29.49 8.05
N THR A 766 -25.12 30.20 7.88
CA THR A 766 -26.34 29.66 7.24
C THR A 766 -26.14 29.47 5.75
N TRP A 767 -25.47 30.41 5.07
CA TRP A 767 -25.08 30.25 3.67
C TRP A 767 -24.17 29.05 3.48
N PHE A 768 -23.18 28.88 4.36
CA PHE A 768 -22.27 27.74 4.32
C PHE A 768 -23.00 26.40 4.52
N ALA A 769 -23.92 26.33 5.48
CA ALA A 769 -24.77 25.17 5.68
C ALA A 769 -25.63 24.84 4.44
N ASP A 770 -26.20 25.85 3.78
CA ASP A 770 -26.94 25.67 2.53
C ASP A 770 -26.05 25.16 1.38
N GLN A 771 -24.81 25.62 1.26
CA GLN A 771 -23.84 25.10 0.28
C GLN A 771 -23.49 23.63 0.53
N ILE A 772 -23.38 23.22 1.80
CA ILE A 772 -23.19 21.82 2.17
C ILE A 772 -24.40 20.97 1.75
N ILE A 773 -25.62 21.43 2.05
CA ILE A 773 -26.86 20.72 1.65
C ILE A 773 -26.94 20.61 0.13
N GLN A 774 -26.67 21.71 -0.59
CA GLN A 774 -26.70 21.73 -2.05
C GLN A 774 -25.70 20.73 -2.65
N SER A 775 -24.47 20.72 -2.15
CA SER A 775 -23.43 19.80 -2.60
C SER A 775 -23.75 18.34 -2.27
N ALA A 776 -24.33 18.07 -1.10
CA ALA A 776 -24.73 16.73 -0.69
C ALA A 776 -25.93 16.18 -1.47
N THR A 777 -26.85 17.04 -1.90
CA THR A 777 -28.07 16.66 -2.63
C THR A 777 -27.92 16.66 -4.16
N GLN A 778 -26.82 17.21 -4.69
CA GLN A 778 -26.61 17.29 -6.12
C GLN A 778 -26.53 15.89 -6.77
N LYS A 779 -27.34 15.68 -7.82
CA LYS A 779 -27.29 14.50 -8.69
C LYS A 779 -26.15 14.66 -9.70
N GLY A 780 -24.96 14.15 -9.36
CA GLY A 780 -23.81 14.14 -10.27
C GLY A 780 -22.48 13.80 -9.57
N ALA A 781 -21.46 13.47 -10.35
CA ALA A 781 -20.10 13.17 -9.86
C ALA A 781 -19.25 14.43 -9.59
N ARG A 782 -19.80 15.63 -9.81
CA ARG A 782 -19.06 16.89 -9.62
C ARG A 782 -19.02 17.24 -8.14
N ILE A 783 -17.81 17.39 -7.61
CA ILE A 783 -17.57 17.92 -6.27
C ILE A 783 -17.54 19.44 -6.37
N LEU A 784 -18.35 20.12 -5.56
CA LEU A 784 -18.42 21.58 -5.48
C LEU A 784 -17.72 22.08 -4.20
N PRO A 785 -17.22 23.33 -4.20
CA PRO A 785 -16.85 24.02 -2.97
C PRO A 785 -18.01 23.96 -1.97
N PRO A 786 -17.74 23.75 -0.67
CA PRO A 786 -16.45 23.84 0.02
C PRO A 786 -15.62 22.55 0.03
N PHE A 787 -16.00 21.52 -0.73
CA PHE A 787 -15.40 20.19 -0.60
C PHE A 787 -14.16 20.00 -1.47
N TRP A 788 -13.10 19.45 -0.86
CA TRP A 788 -11.91 19.02 -1.57
C TRP A 788 -12.17 17.71 -2.33
N LYS A 789 -11.68 17.62 -3.58
CA LYS A 789 -11.92 16.47 -4.47
C LYS A 789 -11.44 15.13 -3.89
N HIS A 790 -10.36 15.16 -3.10
CA HIS A 790 -9.77 13.96 -2.48
C HIS A 790 -10.18 13.78 -1.01
N GLY A 791 -11.06 14.67 -0.50
CA GLY A 791 -11.58 14.62 0.86
C GLY A 791 -12.74 13.63 1.00
N ARG A 792 -12.91 13.11 2.21
CA ARG A 792 -14.02 12.20 2.59
C ARG A 792 -15.27 12.95 3.08
N ALA A 793 -15.16 14.25 3.37
CA ALA A 793 -16.20 15.05 4.02
C ALA A 793 -17.54 15.06 3.25
N LEU A 794 -17.52 15.22 1.92
CA LEU A 794 -18.76 15.24 1.13
C LEU A 794 -19.55 13.94 1.28
N SER A 795 -18.88 12.78 1.18
CA SER A 795 -19.51 11.48 1.36
C SER A 795 -20.10 11.33 2.75
N ILE A 796 -19.44 11.88 3.77
CA ILE A 796 -19.93 11.84 5.16
C ILE A 796 -21.13 12.75 5.34
N PHE A 797 -21.13 13.97 4.81
CA PHE A 797 -22.29 14.85 4.90
C PHE A 797 -23.51 14.26 4.20
N LYS A 798 -23.35 13.55 3.08
CA LYS A 798 -24.44 12.79 2.45
C LYS A 798 -25.04 11.75 3.41
N VAL A 799 -24.21 11.01 4.14
CA VAL A 799 -24.66 10.01 5.11
C VAL A 799 -25.36 10.68 6.30
N VAL A 800 -24.77 11.73 6.88
CA VAL A 800 -25.32 12.41 8.06
C VAL A 800 -26.64 13.10 7.73
N ILE A 801 -26.76 13.73 6.56
CA ILE A 801 -28.01 14.36 6.12
C ILE A 801 -29.12 13.32 5.96
N ASN A 802 -28.84 12.18 5.33
CA ASN A 802 -29.81 11.10 5.20
C ASN A 802 -30.24 10.56 6.58
N GLU A 803 -29.30 10.43 7.52
CA GLU A 803 -29.60 9.97 8.87
C GLU A 803 -30.40 11.02 9.66
N ALA A 804 -30.12 12.31 9.47
CA ALA A 804 -30.90 13.40 10.05
C ALA A 804 -32.34 13.42 9.51
N GLN A 805 -32.54 13.21 8.20
CA GLN A 805 -33.87 13.05 7.60
C GLN A 805 -34.62 11.87 8.23
N ARG A 806 -33.95 10.73 8.41
CA ARG A 806 -34.52 9.53 9.06
C ARG A 806 -34.94 9.81 10.51
N LEU A 807 -34.15 10.57 11.25
CA LEU A 807 -34.42 10.94 12.63
C LEU A 807 -35.55 11.98 12.77
N LEU A 808 -35.69 12.89 11.79
CA LEU A 808 -36.75 13.89 11.74
C LEU A 808 -38.07 13.34 11.16
N GLY A 809 -38.03 12.22 10.45
CA GLY A 809 -39.20 11.54 9.87
C GLY A 809 -39.71 12.15 8.55
N SER A 810 -38.89 12.96 7.87
CA SER A 810 -39.28 13.78 6.72
C SER A 810 -38.12 13.97 5.73
N THR A 811 -38.43 14.33 4.47
CA THR A 811 -37.42 14.56 3.42
C THR A 811 -36.98 16.03 3.35
N LEU A 812 -35.93 16.31 2.57
CA LEU A 812 -35.41 17.67 2.37
C LEU A 812 -36.33 18.53 1.48
N ASP A 813 -37.35 17.92 0.85
CA ASP A 813 -38.37 18.64 0.08
C ASP A 813 -39.32 19.42 1.00
N ASP A 814 -39.42 19.02 2.27
CA ASP A 814 -40.12 19.79 3.30
C ASP A 814 -39.25 20.99 3.75
N PRO A 815 -39.74 22.24 3.56
CA PRO A 815 -39.02 23.44 3.97
C PRO A 815 -38.66 23.48 5.46
N ALA A 816 -39.51 22.93 6.34
CA ALA A 816 -39.26 22.92 7.77
C ALA A 816 -38.07 22.00 8.13
N THR A 817 -38.02 20.82 7.49
CA THR A 817 -36.90 19.88 7.62
C THR A 817 -35.60 20.45 7.09
N ARG A 818 -35.63 21.10 5.91
CA ARG A 818 -34.46 21.77 5.34
C ARG A 818 -33.95 22.87 6.28
N SER A 819 -34.84 23.70 6.80
CA SER A 819 -34.49 24.77 7.75
C SER A 819 -33.88 24.21 9.04
N SER A 820 -34.45 23.13 9.58
CA SER A 820 -33.93 22.45 10.77
C SER A 820 -32.53 21.89 10.55
N ILE A 821 -32.30 21.18 9.43
CA ILE A 821 -30.98 20.64 9.08
C ILE A 821 -29.97 21.77 8.87
N CYS A 822 -30.35 22.86 8.21
CA CYS A 822 -29.50 24.04 8.03
C CYS A 822 -29.10 24.64 9.40
N SER A 823 -30.05 24.78 10.32
CA SER A 823 -29.80 25.24 11.70
C SER A 823 -28.83 24.32 12.46
N PHE A 824 -29.01 23.00 12.40
CA PHE A 824 -28.10 22.06 13.03
C PHE A 824 -26.69 22.09 12.42
N LEU A 825 -26.58 22.26 11.10
CA LEU A 825 -25.29 22.42 10.41
C LEU A 825 -24.59 23.70 10.85
N SER A 826 -25.28 24.84 10.88
CA SER A 826 -24.70 26.09 11.36
C SER A 826 -24.25 26.00 12.81
N LYS A 827 -25.06 25.38 13.69
CA LYS A 827 -24.70 25.16 15.10
C LYS A 827 -23.50 24.23 15.24
N ALA A 828 -23.43 23.16 14.44
CA ALA A 828 -22.30 22.23 14.46
C ALA A 828 -21.00 22.85 13.92
N ALA A 829 -21.09 23.73 12.91
CA ALA A 829 -19.95 24.50 12.40
C ALA A 829 -19.42 25.46 13.47
N LEU A 830 -20.31 26.14 14.20
CA LEU A 830 -19.97 27.00 15.32
C LEU A 830 -19.30 26.22 16.47
N LEU A 831 -19.88 25.08 16.88
CA LEU A 831 -19.29 24.18 17.88
C LEU A 831 -17.91 23.64 17.48
N SER A 832 -17.65 23.54 16.17
CA SER A 832 -16.35 23.09 15.64
C SER A 832 -15.37 24.25 15.42
N LYS A 833 -15.79 25.50 15.73
CA LYS A 833 -15.06 26.75 15.52
C LYS A 833 -14.58 26.94 14.07
N VAL A 834 -15.46 26.70 13.09
CA VAL A 834 -15.15 26.91 11.66
C VAL A 834 -15.45 28.37 11.29
N SER A 835 -14.42 29.20 11.22
CA SER A 835 -14.55 30.62 10.85
C SER A 835 -14.06 30.92 9.43
N ASN A 836 -13.04 30.19 8.96
CA ASN A 836 -12.43 30.39 7.64
C ASN A 836 -12.48 29.09 6.83
N ILE A 837 -12.92 29.17 5.57
CA ILE A 837 -12.98 28.02 4.67
C ILE A 837 -12.26 28.32 3.35
N PRO A 838 -11.51 27.37 2.78
CA PRO A 838 -10.96 27.53 1.45
C PRO A 838 -12.06 27.45 0.39
N TRP A 839 -11.84 28.08 -0.75
CA TRP A 839 -12.81 28.19 -1.83
C TRP A 839 -12.18 28.00 -3.21
N SER A 840 -13.00 28.05 -4.26
CA SER A 840 -12.51 28.02 -5.64
C SER A 840 -12.07 29.42 -6.12
N PRO A 841 -11.03 29.51 -6.96
CA PRO A 841 -10.65 30.77 -7.62
C PRO A 841 -11.75 31.36 -8.49
N ASP A 842 -11.70 32.68 -8.68
CA ASP A 842 -12.63 33.39 -9.54
C ASP A 842 -12.44 33.03 -11.01
N PRO A 843 -13.50 33.05 -11.85
CA PRO A 843 -13.38 32.81 -13.26
C PRO A 843 -12.51 33.89 -13.91
N THR A 844 -11.37 33.53 -14.48
CA THR A 844 -10.37 34.46 -15.05
C THR A 844 -10.79 35.13 -16.36
N GLY A 845 -12.07 35.06 -16.75
CA GLY A 845 -12.59 35.66 -17.98
C GLY A 845 -12.12 35.01 -19.30
N ILE A 846 -11.20 34.03 -19.24
CA ILE A 846 -10.74 33.26 -20.39
C ILE A 846 -11.84 32.29 -20.82
N ALA A 847 -12.09 32.16 -22.12
CA ALA A 847 -13.05 31.21 -22.69
C ALA A 847 -12.70 29.77 -22.25
N GLY A 848 -13.42 29.28 -21.24
CA GLY A 848 -13.15 28.03 -20.57
C GLY A 848 -14.08 27.83 -19.38
N ARG A 849 -14.25 26.59 -18.93
CA ARG A 849 -15.14 26.25 -17.82
C ARG A 849 -14.58 26.83 -16.52
N PRO A 850 -15.39 27.51 -15.66
CA PRO A 850 -14.91 28.05 -14.38
C PRO A 850 -14.24 26.95 -13.53
N MET A 851 -13.12 27.28 -12.89
CA MET A 851 -12.49 26.38 -11.91
C MET A 851 -13.45 26.19 -10.73
N THR A 852 -13.97 24.98 -10.54
CA THR A 852 -14.81 24.63 -9.38
C THR A 852 -14.06 23.80 -8.36
N ILE A 853 -12.73 23.91 -8.34
CA ILE A 853 -11.86 23.14 -7.47
C ILE A 853 -11.45 24.05 -6.32
N VAL A 854 -11.66 23.59 -5.09
CA VAL A 854 -11.19 24.27 -3.88
C VAL A 854 -9.67 24.32 -3.88
N THR A 855 -9.09 25.49 -3.60
CA THR A 855 -7.64 25.71 -3.51
C THR A 855 -7.27 26.31 -2.16
N HIS A 856 -6.00 26.21 -1.77
CA HIS A 856 -5.48 26.85 -0.55
C HIS A 856 -5.26 28.36 -0.71
N SER A 857 -5.33 28.87 -1.95
CA SER A 857 -4.99 30.26 -2.31
C SER A 857 -6.18 31.22 -2.24
N VAL A 858 -7.38 30.75 -1.90
CA VAL A 858 -8.61 31.56 -1.86
C VAL A 858 -9.46 31.13 -0.68
N TRP A 859 -9.87 32.09 0.16
CA TRP A 859 -10.57 31.85 1.42
C TRP A 859 -11.84 32.70 1.54
N ILE A 860 -12.85 32.14 2.21
CA ILE A 860 -14.06 32.84 2.63
C ILE A 860 -14.09 32.85 4.16
N ASN A 861 -14.32 34.04 4.71
CA ASN A 861 -14.65 34.21 6.11
C ASN A 861 -16.18 34.09 6.33
N LEU A 862 -16.59 33.38 7.39
CA LEU A 862 -17.98 33.06 7.70
C LEU A 862 -18.64 34.01 8.72
N GLY A 863 -18.04 35.18 8.97
CA GLY A 863 -18.43 36.14 10.01
C GLY A 863 -19.48 37.19 9.64
N GLN A 864 -20.09 37.11 8.45
CA GLN A 864 -20.98 38.16 7.93
C GLN A 864 -22.25 38.36 8.80
N SER A 865 -22.53 39.60 9.21
CA SER A 865 -23.79 40.03 9.85
C SER A 865 -24.80 40.58 8.83
N MET A 866 -26.09 40.46 9.13
CA MET A 866 -27.22 41.03 8.36
C MET A 866 -27.36 42.56 8.52
N GLY A 867 -26.38 43.26 9.07
CA GLY A 867 -26.40 44.72 9.14
C GLY A 867 -25.22 45.35 9.86
N SER A 868 -24.87 46.54 9.35
CA SER A 868 -23.93 47.56 9.82
C SER A 868 -22.47 47.42 9.38
N ASP A 869 -22.07 48.32 8.45
CA ASP A 869 -20.69 48.67 8.16
C ASP A 869 -20.12 49.45 9.36
N CYS A 870 -19.08 48.92 10.00
CA CYS A 870 -18.32 49.65 11.02
C CYS A 870 -16.95 50.03 10.44
N VAL A 871 -16.65 51.33 10.47
CA VAL A 871 -15.37 51.90 10.01
C VAL A 871 -14.33 51.69 11.10
N ALA A 872 -13.31 50.86 10.85
CA ALA A 872 -12.19 50.69 11.77
C ALA A 872 -11.20 51.88 11.64
N GLN A 873 -10.91 52.57 12.76
CA GLN A 873 -9.81 53.53 12.87
C GLN A 873 -8.48 52.81 13.10
N ARG A 874 -7.41 53.44 12.61
CA ARG A 874 -6.04 52.91 12.57
C ARG A 874 -5.28 53.32 13.82
N ASP A 875 -4.77 52.35 14.58
CA ASP A 875 -3.76 52.59 15.61
C ASP A 875 -2.37 52.11 15.16
N HIS A 876 -1.35 52.88 15.56
CA HIS A 876 0.05 52.69 15.21
C HIS A 876 0.78 51.89 16.31
N GLN A 877 1.64 50.94 15.89
CA GLN A 877 2.58 50.10 16.67
C GLN A 877 2.19 48.61 16.91
N SER A 878 1.78 47.88 15.87
CA SER A 878 1.71 46.41 15.89
C SER A 878 2.41 45.82 14.66
N ASP A 879 3.02 44.63 14.83
CA ASP A 879 3.53 43.77 13.73
C ASP A 879 2.41 43.57 12.69
N ASP A 880 2.72 43.68 11.38
CA ASP A 880 1.72 43.78 10.31
C ASP A 880 0.75 42.58 10.26
N LEU A 881 1.25 41.41 10.65
CA LEU A 881 0.47 40.17 10.75
C LEU A 881 -0.50 40.15 11.93
N ASP A 882 -0.10 40.73 13.07
CA ASP A 882 -0.95 40.82 14.26
C ASP A 882 -2.09 41.81 13.99
N ARG A 883 -1.82 42.88 13.25
CA ARG A 883 -2.85 43.81 12.75
C ARG A 883 -3.83 43.13 11.80
N ALA A 884 -3.36 42.32 10.85
CA ALA A 884 -4.23 41.58 9.93
C ALA A 884 -5.16 40.61 10.68
N THR A 885 -4.62 39.92 11.69
CA THR A 885 -5.38 39.00 12.54
C THR A 885 -6.43 39.73 13.39
N GLN A 886 -6.05 40.84 14.03
CA GLN A 886 -6.97 41.66 14.83
C GLN A 886 -8.09 42.26 13.97
N ASN A 887 -7.78 42.78 12.78
CA ASN A 887 -8.79 43.30 11.85
C ASN A 887 -9.79 42.22 11.42
N ALA A 888 -9.32 41.00 11.15
CA ALA A 888 -10.20 39.87 10.82
C ALA A 888 -11.11 39.50 11.99
N ILE A 889 -10.56 39.46 13.22
CA ILE A 889 -11.34 39.22 14.44
C ILE A 889 -12.38 40.33 14.64
N MET A 890 -12.02 41.60 14.55
CA MET A 890 -12.94 42.72 14.80
C MET A 890 -14.12 42.76 13.83
N ASN A 891 -13.87 42.45 12.55
CA ASN A 891 -14.91 42.47 11.53
C ASN A 891 -15.84 41.27 11.58
N ASP A 892 -15.39 40.15 12.16
CA ASP A 892 -16.18 38.94 12.28
C ASP A 892 -17.10 38.99 13.50
N THR A 893 -18.41 38.90 13.26
CA THR A 893 -19.43 39.01 14.32
C THR A 893 -19.48 37.82 15.27
N GLN A 894 -18.93 36.67 14.88
CA GLN A 894 -18.91 35.43 15.64
C GLN A 894 -17.51 35.12 16.22
N ALA A 895 -16.49 35.87 15.84
CA ALA A 895 -15.14 35.67 16.35
C ALA A 895 -15.06 35.94 17.86
N GLU A 896 -14.33 35.05 18.54
CA GLU A 896 -13.97 35.17 19.96
C GLU A 896 -13.28 36.51 20.21
N TRP A 897 -13.59 37.13 21.35
CA TRP A 897 -13.07 38.44 21.73
C TRP A 897 -12.94 38.53 23.25
N SER A 898 -11.94 39.27 23.73
CA SER A 898 -11.67 39.44 25.15
C SER A 898 -12.08 40.85 25.61
N LEU A 899 -12.76 40.90 26.75
CA LEU A 899 -13.10 42.14 27.44
C LEU A 899 -11.87 42.88 27.95
N LEU A 900 -10.86 42.13 28.41
CA LEU A 900 -9.61 42.66 28.94
C LEU A 900 -8.80 43.40 27.87
N SER A 901 -8.90 42.99 26.60
CA SER A 901 -8.16 43.60 25.49
C SER A 901 -8.71 44.92 24.94
N ILE A 902 -9.89 45.37 25.37
CA ILE A 902 -10.62 46.47 24.71
C ILE A 902 -10.69 47.70 25.61
N SER A 903 -10.22 48.86 25.15
CA SER A 903 -10.34 50.10 25.93
C SER A 903 -11.79 50.61 25.96
N LEU A 904 -12.13 51.50 26.90
CA LEU A 904 -13.45 52.16 26.90
C LEU A 904 -13.69 52.98 25.61
N GLN A 905 -12.62 53.47 24.97
CA GLN A 905 -12.70 54.25 23.72
C GLN A 905 -13.06 53.34 22.52
N ASP A 906 -12.63 52.08 22.58
CA ASP A 906 -12.83 51.09 21.52
C ASP A 906 -14.09 50.26 21.70
N ILE A 907 -14.96 50.59 22.67
CA ILE A 907 -16.17 49.79 22.94
C ILE A 907 -17.17 49.79 21.76
N HIS A 908 -17.07 50.77 20.87
CA HIS A 908 -17.86 50.81 19.64
C HIS A 908 -17.53 49.65 18.68
N THR A 909 -16.31 49.10 18.79
CA THR A 909 -15.82 48.00 17.93
C THR A 909 -16.43 46.64 18.26
N ILE A 910 -17.05 46.48 19.44
CA ILE A 910 -17.70 45.22 19.85
C ILE A 910 -19.20 45.19 19.57
N TRP A 911 -19.77 46.27 19.03
CA TRP A 911 -21.22 46.35 18.79
C TRP A 911 -21.72 45.32 17.77
N ASN A 912 -20.87 44.95 16.83
CA ASN A 912 -21.15 43.92 15.84
C ASN A 912 -21.07 42.49 16.40
N LYS A 913 -20.45 42.27 17.58
CA LYS A 913 -20.24 40.96 18.19
C LYS A 913 -21.54 40.32 18.65
N GLN A 914 -21.75 39.07 18.26
CA GLN A 914 -22.91 38.26 18.61
C GLN A 914 -22.60 37.21 19.69
N THR A 915 -21.33 36.97 19.98
CA THR A 915 -20.85 36.02 20.99
C THR A 915 -20.50 36.73 22.30
N LEU A 916 -20.58 35.99 23.41
CA LEU A 916 -20.06 36.46 24.71
C LEU A 916 -18.53 36.53 24.69
N PRO A 917 -17.92 37.40 25.50
CA PRO A 917 -16.46 37.52 25.56
C PRO A 917 -15.82 36.30 26.25
N GLU A 918 -14.54 36.05 25.97
CA GLU A 918 -13.80 34.87 26.44
C GLU A 918 -13.79 34.72 27.97
N GLU A 919 -13.88 35.81 28.72
CA GLU A 919 -13.97 35.80 30.19
C GLU A 919 -15.18 35.02 30.70
N TRP A 920 -16.26 34.89 29.91
CA TRP A 920 -17.41 34.04 30.25
C TRP A 920 -17.11 32.53 30.17
N THR A 921 -16.08 32.14 29.42
CA THR A 921 -15.62 30.73 29.41
C THR A 921 -14.73 30.39 30.61
N GLN A 922 -14.24 31.39 31.35
CA GLN A 922 -13.43 31.23 32.56
C GLN A 922 -14.26 31.22 33.86
N LEU A 923 -15.60 31.26 33.76
CA LEU A 923 -16.49 31.25 34.93
C LEU A 923 -16.34 29.99 35.79
N ASP A 924 -16.00 28.86 35.17
CA ASP A 924 -15.84 27.57 35.86
C ASP A 924 -14.51 27.48 36.63
N SER A 925 -13.52 28.35 36.32
CA SER A 925 -12.23 28.45 37.02
C SER A 925 -12.18 29.58 38.06
N MET A 926 -13.22 30.43 38.14
CA MET A 926 -13.34 31.46 39.17
C MET A 926 -13.69 30.84 40.53
N THR A 927 -13.01 31.31 41.59
CA THR A 927 -13.34 30.99 42.98
C THR A 927 -14.46 31.90 43.47
N TRP A 928 -15.68 31.36 43.49
CA TRP A 928 -16.85 32.08 44.00
C TRP A 928 -16.89 32.05 45.53
N PRO A 929 -17.23 33.16 46.21
CA PRO A 929 -17.44 33.16 47.66
C PRO A 929 -18.53 32.15 48.04
N ASN A 930 -18.30 31.34 49.07
CA ASN A 930 -19.27 30.37 49.61
C ASN A 930 -20.38 31.06 50.44
N THR A 931 -20.92 32.16 49.93
CA THR A 931 -22.04 32.93 50.50
C THR A 931 -23.26 32.80 49.60
N ALA A 932 -24.47 33.02 50.13
CA ALA A 932 -25.71 32.99 49.35
C ALA A 932 -25.67 33.94 48.13
N ASP A 933 -24.98 35.08 48.29
CA ASP A 933 -24.73 36.05 47.23
C ASP A 933 -23.79 35.49 46.14
N GLY A 934 -22.72 34.78 46.51
CA GLY A 934 -21.79 34.15 45.56
C GLY A 934 -22.45 33.04 44.73
N THR A 935 -23.33 32.23 45.33
CA THR A 935 -24.09 31.19 44.61
C THR A 935 -25.09 31.80 43.62
N TYR A 936 -25.75 32.89 44.01
CA TYR A 936 -26.69 33.60 43.15
C TYR A 936 -26.00 34.28 41.94
N VAL A 937 -24.82 34.87 42.15
CA VAL A 937 -24.02 35.47 41.07
C VAL A 937 -23.57 34.41 40.08
N GLN A 938 -23.02 33.29 40.55
CA GLN A 938 -22.60 32.17 39.69
C GLN A 938 -23.79 31.62 38.85
N GLN A 939 -24.94 31.39 39.48
CA GLN A 939 -26.16 30.97 38.77
C GLN A 939 -26.62 31.99 37.74
N THR A 940 -26.46 33.28 38.02
CA THR A 940 -26.85 34.36 37.11
C THR A 940 -25.94 34.42 35.89
N TYR A 941 -24.62 34.29 36.07
CA TYR A 941 -23.67 34.21 34.97
C TYR A 941 -23.87 32.97 34.10
N ASN A 942 -24.12 31.81 34.72
CA ASN A 942 -24.46 30.58 34.01
C ASN A 942 -25.77 30.71 33.23
N TRP A 943 -26.80 31.31 33.83
CA TRP A 943 -28.07 31.54 33.14
C TRP A 943 -27.91 32.49 31.94
N VAL A 944 -27.12 33.56 32.08
CA VAL A 944 -26.79 34.45 30.95
C VAL A 944 -26.01 33.70 29.87
N ARG A 945 -25.02 32.87 30.24
CA ARG A 945 -24.28 32.03 29.29
C ARG A 945 -25.20 31.14 28.46
N ASP A 946 -26.24 30.61 29.09
CA ASP A 946 -27.16 29.66 28.47
C ASP A 946 -28.30 30.34 27.67
N ASN A 947 -28.60 31.62 27.93
CA ASN A 947 -29.76 32.33 27.37
C ASN A 947 -29.41 33.60 26.57
N TYR A 948 -28.15 34.02 26.54
CA TYR A 948 -27.73 35.18 25.76
C TYR A 948 -27.83 34.90 24.25
N ASP A 949 -28.40 35.87 23.54
CA ASP A 949 -28.51 35.88 22.09
C ASP A 949 -28.08 37.26 21.58
N GLY A 950 -26.89 37.34 21.00
CA GLY A 950 -26.36 38.59 20.46
C GLY A 950 -27.04 39.07 19.17
N SER A 951 -28.01 38.35 18.62
CA SER A 951 -28.89 38.89 17.59
C SER A 951 -29.97 39.81 18.18
N ILE A 952 -30.29 39.67 19.48
CA ILE A 952 -31.29 40.46 20.18
C ILE A 952 -30.65 41.79 20.64
N PRO A 953 -31.13 42.96 20.14
CA PRO A 953 -30.54 44.27 20.48
C PRO A 953 -30.53 44.57 21.98
N LEU A 954 -31.55 44.09 22.70
CA LEU A 954 -31.66 44.27 24.15
C LEU A 954 -30.56 43.52 24.91
N HIS A 955 -30.22 42.30 24.47
CA HIS A 955 -29.15 41.50 25.07
C HIS A 955 -27.80 42.17 24.85
N LYS A 956 -27.53 42.63 23.61
CA LYS A 956 -26.32 43.39 23.26
C LYS A 956 -26.17 44.66 24.08
N LEU A 957 -27.24 45.47 24.16
CA LEU A 957 -27.22 46.70 24.95
C LEU A 957 -26.92 46.39 26.42
N ALA A 958 -27.55 45.36 26.99
CA ALA A 958 -27.30 44.95 28.37
C ALA A 958 -25.85 44.51 28.59
N LEU A 959 -25.27 43.75 27.65
CA LEU A 959 -23.86 43.35 27.70
C LEU A 959 -22.93 44.56 27.63
N VAL A 960 -23.12 45.45 26.66
CA VAL A 960 -22.27 46.65 26.49
C VAL A 960 -22.39 47.59 27.69
N MET A 961 -23.59 47.85 28.20
CA MET A 961 -23.77 48.66 29.40
C MET A 961 -23.05 48.07 30.60
N SER A 962 -23.11 46.75 30.75
CA SER A 962 -22.43 46.05 31.84
C SER A 962 -20.91 46.19 31.77
N ILE A 963 -20.34 46.15 30.58
CA ILE A 963 -18.92 46.40 30.33
C ILE A 963 -18.53 47.84 30.67
N ILE A 964 -19.35 48.82 30.29
CA ILE A 964 -19.10 50.23 30.62
C ILE A 964 -19.11 50.39 32.14
N PHE A 965 -20.12 49.86 32.83
CA PHE A 965 -20.20 49.93 34.28
C PHE A 965 -19.01 49.25 34.96
N SER A 966 -18.56 48.09 34.47
CA SER A 966 -17.42 47.38 35.05
C SER A 966 -16.09 48.14 34.89
N LYS A 967 -15.94 48.97 33.84
CA LYS A 967 -14.70 49.76 33.60
C LYS A 967 -14.73 51.17 34.18
N VAL A 968 -15.89 51.74 34.47
CA VAL A 968 -16.05 53.12 34.97
C VAL A 968 -16.12 53.20 36.51
N LEU A 969 -16.51 52.12 37.19
CA LEU A 969 -16.61 52.14 38.64
C LEU A 969 -15.21 52.25 39.29
N PRO A 970 -14.96 53.24 40.16
CA PRO A 970 -13.74 53.29 40.94
C PRO A 970 -13.70 52.06 41.85
N ASN A 971 -12.50 51.62 42.20
CA ASN A 971 -12.24 50.40 42.94
C ASN A 971 -12.21 50.61 44.49
N PRO A 972 -13.28 51.06 45.21
CA PRO A 972 -13.31 50.96 46.67
C PRO A 972 -14.49 50.11 47.23
N ILE A 973 -15.27 49.41 46.39
CA ILE A 973 -16.35 48.52 46.86
C ILE A 973 -15.90 47.06 46.62
N PRO A 974 -16.02 46.15 47.60
CA PRO A 974 -15.59 44.76 47.42
C PRO A 974 -16.27 44.13 46.19
N GLN A 975 -15.45 43.50 45.33
CA GLN A 975 -15.77 42.94 44.00
C GLN A 975 -17.14 42.26 43.88
N ILE A 976 -17.63 41.64 44.96
CA ILE A 976 -18.89 40.90 45.04
C ILE A 976 -20.13 41.80 44.75
N SER A 977 -20.11 43.09 45.10
CA SER A 977 -21.30 43.95 44.95
C SER A 977 -21.49 44.53 43.54
N CYS A 978 -20.42 44.65 42.75
CA CYS A 978 -20.51 45.10 41.36
C CYS A 978 -20.99 43.98 40.41
N ASP A 979 -20.51 42.75 40.63
CA ASP A 979 -20.89 41.57 39.85
C ASP A 979 -22.38 41.20 40.04
N LEU A 980 -22.93 41.45 41.23
CA LEU A 980 -24.33 41.20 41.57
C LEU A 980 -25.29 42.17 40.83
N TYR A 981 -24.89 43.43 40.68
CA TYR A 981 -25.67 44.43 39.93
C TYR A 981 -25.61 44.18 38.42
N LEU A 982 -24.43 43.83 37.89
CA LEU A 982 -24.20 43.48 36.48
C LEU A 982 -25.01 42.24 36.05
N GLY A 983 -24.89 41.15 36.81
CA GLY A 983 -25.60 39.91 36.54
C GLY A 983 -27.13 40.09 36.57
N CYS A 984 -27.65 40.85 37.54
CA CYS A 984 -29.08 41.13 37.64
C CYS A 984 -29.63 41.95 36.46
N LEU A 985 -28.84 42.90 35.94
CA LEU A 985 -29.22 43.77 34.83
C LEU A 985 -29.25 42.98 33.51
N LEU A 986 -28.24 42.15 33.23
CA LEU A 986 -28.28 41.22 32.10
C LEU A 986 -29.41 40.21 32.23
N ARG A 987 -29.58 39.59 33.41
CA ARG A 987 -30.61 38.59 33.63
C ARG A 987 -32.01 39.15 33.40
N ARG A 988 -32.30 40.37 33.85
CA ARG A 988 -33.59 41.03 33.62
C ARG A 988 -33.80 41.44 32.16
N ALA A 989 -32.75 41.82 31.45
CA ALA A 989 -32.83 42.16 30.03
C ALA A 989 -33.04 40.90 29.17
N VAL A 990 -32.27 39.85 29.45
CA VAL A 990 -32.35 38.57 28.75
C VAL A 990 -33.65 37.80 29.05
N ALA A 991 -34.29 38.04 30.19
CA ALA A 991 -35.61 37.47 30.51
C ALA A 991 -36.80 38.23 29.90
N LYS A 992 -36.58 39.45 29.36
CA LYS A 992 -37.63 40.32 28.80
C LYS A 992 -37.62 40.38 27.27
N GLY A 993 -36.49 40.11 26.64
CA GLY A 993 -36.37 39.84 25.20
C GLY A 993 -36.71 38.38 24.92
#